data_AF-A0A8C8I2S4-F1
#
_entry.id   AF-A0A8C8I2S4-F1
#
_cell.length_a   1.000
_cell.length_b   1.000
_cell.length_c   1.000
_cell.angle_alpha   90.00
_cell.angle_beta   90.00
_cell.angle_gamma   90.00
#
_symmetry.space_group_name_H-M   'P 1'
#
loop_
_entity.id
_entity.type
_entity.pdbx_description
1 polymer ?
#
loop_
_entity_poly.entity_id
_entity_poly.type
_entity_poly.pdbx_seq_one_letter_code
_entity_poly.pdbx_strand_id
1 'polypeptide(L)'
;VDIMANNSYSGVKNSTANHHGDFGCSLKDLRSLMELRGAEAIGKIGESYGDVQGLCTRLKTSPVDGLSGQPADIDKRKEVFGQNLIPPKKPKTFLQLVWEALQDVTLIILEVAAIVSLGLSFYRPPDAEREHCGSAAGGVEDDGEAEAGWIEGAAILLSVVCVVLVTAFNDWSKEKQFRGLQSRIEQEQKFAVVRGGQVIQIPVAEIVVGDVAQIKYGDLLPSDGILIQGNDLKIDESSLTGESDHVKKTLERDPMLLSGTHVMEGSGKMLVTAVGENSQTGIIFALLGASEEDDDDEEEKEKGKATSAAKAADGAAMEMQPLNSDEVDIDEKRKSNLKEKKEKSVLQGKLTKLAVQIGKAGLVMSAITVIILVVLFVVDTFWVQGLPWHKDCTPIYIQFFVKFFIIGVTVLVVAVPEGLPLAVTISLAYSVKKMMKDNNLVRHLDACETMGNATAICSDKTGTLTMNRMTVVQAYVADKHYRNVPEPQLIPAAIMDILVLGISVNSAYTTNIMSPEKEGGLPRQVGNKTECALLGFANDLKRDYQAIRNEIPEEKLYKVYTFNSCRKSMSTVLKNADGSFRMFSKGASEILLKKCSKLLTASGETKVFRPRDREDMVKKVIEPMASEGLRTICLAYRDFPVSEGEPDWDQENDILTSLTCVCVVGIEDPVRPEVPDAIKKCQRAGITVRMVTGDNINTARAIATKCGILQPGDEFLCMEGKEFNRRIRNEKGEIEQERIDKIWPKLRVLARSSPTDKHTLVKGIIDSTVLEQRQVVAVTGDGTNDGPALKKADVGFAMGIAGTDVAKEASDIILTDDNFSSIVKAVMWGRNVYDSISKFLQFQLTVNVVAVIVAFTGACITQDSPLKAVQMLWVNLIMDTFASLALATEPPTESLLLRKPYGRNKPLISRTMMKNILGHGVYQLIIIFTLLFVGEQIFDIDSGRYAPLHSPPSEHYTIIFNTFVLLQLFNEINARKIHGERNVFDGIFNNLIFCSIVFGTFIIQIVIVQWGGKPFSCVGLSIDQWLWCTFLGFSSLLWGQLISSIPTKSLRFLKSAGHGTQRQEIPDEELEDMEEMEEIDHAERELRRGQILWFRGLNRIQTQMDVVSAFQSGSSFQERQLRRQPSTSSQQQHDVTNVSSPTHVAFSTTATDANTASSTVGCECVFP
;
A
#
# COMPACT_ATOMS: atom_id res chain seq x y z
N VAL A 1 20.30 -62.44 39.24
CA VAL A 1 21.30 -61.80 38.35
C VAL A 1 20.87 -60.36 38.15
N ASP A 2 20.97 -59.45 39.11
CA ASP A 2 21.92 -59.23 40.23
C ASP A 2 23.25 -58.58 39.84
N ILE A 3 23.37 -57.31 40.28
CA ILE A 3 24.53 -56.69 40.94
C ILE A 3 25.85 -56.61 40.16
N MET A 4 26.17 -55.42 39.65
CA MET A 4 27.42 -54.65 39.86
C MET A 4 27.30 -53.31 39.09
N ALA A 5 27.82 -52.17 39.55
CA ALA A 5 28.37 -51.80 40.86
C ALA A 5 28.11 -50.29 41.12
N ASN A 6 28.21 -49.84 42.37
CA ASN A 6 27.94 -48.45 42.77
C ASN A 6 29.12 -47.90 43.58
N ASN A 7 29.72 -46.78 43.18
CA ASN A 7 30.76 -46.02 43.92
C ASN A 7 31.11 -44.70 43.20
N SER A 8 31.61 -43.64 43.83
CA SER A 8 31.06 -42.83 44.95
C SER A 8 31.98 -41.62 45.21
N TYR A 9 31.43 -40.50 45.73
CA TYR A 9 32.14 -39.28 46.19
C TYR A 9 32.91 -38.47 45.11
N SER A 10 33.13 -37.15 45.22
CA SER A 10 32.32 -36.09 45.87
C SER A 10 32.85 -34.67 45.56
N GLY A 11 31.95 -33.71 45.36
CA GLY A 11 32.12 -32.36 45.90
C GLY A 11 32.79 -31.28 45.05
N VAL A 12 31.96 -30.43 44.44
CA VAL A 12 32.08 -28.96 44.60
C VAL A 12 30.73 -28.46 45.09
N LYS A 13 30.69 -27.39 45.89
CA LYS A 13 29.46 -26.82 46.47
C LYS A 13 29.36 -25.32 46.17
N ASN A 14 28.12 -24.87 46.02
CA ASN A 14 27.66 -23.48 46.14
C ASN A 14 28.17 -22.46 45.09
N SER A 15 27.37 -22.24 44.06
CA SER A 15 26.77 -20.92 43.85
C SER A 15 25.25 -21.11 43.72
N THR A 16 24.44 -20.23 44.33
CA THR A 16 22.98 -20.40 44.40
C THR A 16 22.29 -19.36 43.53
N ALA A 17 21.70 -19.81 42.43
CA ALA A 17 20.73 -19.07 41.63
C ALA A 17 19.38 -19.79 41.70
N ASN A 18 18.28 -19.04 41.80
CA ASN A 18 16.93 -19.61 41.94
C ASN A 18 16.41 -20.14 40.59
N HIS A 19 16.77 -21.38 40.24
CA HIS A 19 16.19 -22.11 39.11
C HIS A 19 14.73 -22.50 39.38
N HIS A 20 13.83 -21.53 39.31
CA HIS A 20 12.38 -21.77 39.24
C HIS A 20 12.00 -22.19 37.81
N GLY A 21 12.04 -23.49 37.53
CA GLY A 21 11.55 -24.03 36.26
C GLY A 21 11.91 -25.49 36.02
N ASP A 22 11.25 -26.09 35.04
CA ASP A 22 11.57 -27.42 34.49
C ASP A 22 12.68 -27.36 33.42
N PHE A 23 13.30 -26.19 33.26
CA PHE A 23 14.38 -25.89 32.31
C PHE A 23 15.55 -25.24 33.06
N GLY A 24 16.78 -25.46 32.60
CA GLY A 24 18.00 -25.01 33.32
C GLY A 24 18.35 -23.52 33.16
N CYS A 25 17.52 -22.74 32.48
CA CYS A 25 17.69 -21.31 32.22
C CYS A 25 16.37 -20.58 32.47
N SER A 26 16.39 -19.37 33.03
CA SER A 26 15.20 -18.52 33.10
C SER A 26 15.09 -17.60 31.87
N LEU A 27 13.88 -17.10 31.61
CA LEU A 27 13.63 -16.12 30.55
C LEU A 27 14.49 -14.84 30.71
N LYS A 28 14.79 -14.42 31.94
CA LYS A 28 15.66 -13.25 32.21
C LYS A 28 17.13 -13.53 31.84
N ASP A 29 17.61 -14.74 32.08
CA ASP A 29 18.99 -15.13 31.71
C ASP A 29 19.16 -15.17 30.18
N LEU A 30 18.13 -15.62 29.46
CA LEU A 30 18.12 -15.67 28.00
C LEU A 30 18.00 -14.27 27.38
N ARG A 31 17.13 -13.40 27.92
CA ARG A 31 16.98 -12.01 27.46
C ARG A 31 18.27 -11.20 27.65
N SER A 32 18.86 -11.24 28.85
CA SER A 32 20.14 -10.55 29.13
C SER A 32 21.31 -11.12 28.34
N LEU A 33 21.26 -12.38 27.91
CA LEU A 33 22.22 -12.94 26.97
C LEU A 33 22.09 -12.33 25.56
N MET A 34 20.87 -11.99 25.11
CA MET A 34 20.62 -11.35 23.80
C MET A 34 20.90 -9.84 23.78
N GLU A 35 21.14 -9.23 24.94
CA GLU A 35 21.60 -7.84 25.06
C GLU A 35 23.12 -7.72 24.79
N LEU A 36 23.89 -8.81 24.93
CA LEU A 36 25.34 -8.84 24.71
C LEU A 36 25.74 -9.07 23.23
N ARG A 37 26.97 -8.70 22.86
CA ARG A 37 27.53 -8.89 21.50
C ARG A 37 28.94 -9.48 21.54
N GLY A 38 29.32 -10.19 20.47
CA GLY A 38 30.71 -10.58 20.20
C GLY A 38 31.42 -11.28 21.36
N ALA A 39 32.58 -10.74 21.75
CA ALA A 39 33.44 -11.29 22.79
C ALA A 39 32.77 -11.36 24.18
N GLU A 40 31.91 -10.40 24.53
CA GLU A 40 31.20 -10.38 25.81
C GLU A 40 30.15 -11.49 25.87
N ALA A 41 29.42 -11.69 24.77
CA ALA A 41 28.47 -12.79 24.63
C ALA A 41 29.19 -14.15 24.71
N ILE A 42 30.33 -14.32 24.03
CA ILE A 42 31.14 -15.54 24.09
C ILE A 42 31.63 -15.81 25.52
N GLY A 43 32.17 -14.78 26.20
CA GLY A 43 32.57 -14.89 27.61
C GLY A 43 31.41 -15.31 28.51
N LYS A 44 30.24 -14.68 28.35
CA LYS A 44 29.04 -15.01 29.12
C LYS A 44 28.54 -16.42 28.87
N ILE A 45 28.61 -16.92 27.63
CA ILE A 45 28.28 -18.30 27.27
C ILE A 45 29.23 -19.27 27.99
N GLY A 46 30.54 -19.02 27.91
CA GLY A 46 31.57 -19.83 28.57
C GLY A 46 31.39 -19.91 30.08
N GLU A 47 31.27 -18.77 30.76
CA GLU A 47 31.08 -18.72 32.21
C GLU A 47 29.74 -19.33 32.68
N SER A 48 28.64 -19.00 31.99
CA SER A 48 27.29 -19.29 32.49
C SER A 48 26.81 -20.69 32.07
N TYR A 49 27.26 -21.20 30.93
CA TYR A 49 26.76 -22.41 30.28
C TYR A 49 27.86 -23.42 29.85
N GLY A 50 29.13 -23.02 29.87
CA GLY A 50 30.27 -23.82 29.39
C GLY A 50 30.48 -23.66 27.89
N ASP A 51 29.47 -24.01 27.09
CA ASP A 51 29.41 -23.79 25.65
C ASP A 51 27.95 -23.75 25.14
N VAL A 52 27.77 -23.63 23.82
CA VAL A 52 26.45 -23.65 23.15
C VAL A 52 25.73 -25.00 23.34
N GLN A 53 26.47 -26.10 23.50
CA GLN A 53 25.95 -27.45 23.73
C GLN A 53 25.43 -27.61 25.18
N GLY A 54 26.09 -26.98 26.16
CA GLY A 54 25.60 -26.83 27.53
C GLY A 54 24.31 -26.02 27.60
N LEU A 55 24.18 -24.95 26.80
CA LEU A 55 22.93 -24.20 26.68
C LEU A 55 21.81 -25.05 26.05
N CYS A 56 22.07 -25.76 24.95
CA CYS A 56 21.13 -26.72 24.36
C CYS A 56 20.66 -27.77 25.40
N THR A 57 21.59 -28.28 26.21
CA THR A 57 21.31 -29.27 27.26
C THR A 57 20.39 -28.69 28.34
N ARG A 58 20.61 -27.46 28.80
CA ARG A 58 19.72 -26.80 29.78
C ARG A 58 18.34 -26.46 29.22
N LEU A 59 18.23 -26.21 27.91
CA LEU A 59 16.96 -26.05 27.18
C LEU A 59 16.33 -27.38 26.71
N LYS A 60 16.88 -28.53 27.15
CA LYS A 60 16.41 -29.89 26.81
C LYS A 60 16.27 -30.10 25.30
N THR A 61 17.27 -29.68 24.53
CA THR A 61 17.28 -29.61 23.06
C THR A 61 18.48 -30.38 22.48
N SER A 62 18.30 -31.11 21.37
CA SER A 62 19.44 -31.66 20.62
C SER A 62 19.97 -30.65 19.58
N PRO A 63 21.28 -30.34 19.54
CA PRO A 63 21.85 -29.50 18.47
C PRO A 63 21.72 -30.11 17.07
N VAL A 64 21.56 -31.44 16.99
CA VAL A 64 21.43 -32.18 15.73
C VAL A 64 19.96 -32.34 15.35
N ASP A 65 19.13 -32.81 16.29
CA ASP A 65 17.77 -33.29 16.06
C ASP A 65 16.67 -32.29 16.45
N GLY A 66 17.03 -31.19 17.13
CA GLY A 66 16.14 -30.16 17.61
C GLY A 66 15.26 -30.59 18.80
N LEU A 67 14.00 -30.15 18.78
CA LEU A 67 12.97 -30.53 19.75
C LEU A 67 12.27 -31.83 19.35
N SER A 68 11.66 -32.53 20.31
CA SER A 68 10.93 -33.79 20.06
C SER A 68 9.63 -33.62 19.25
N GLY A 69 9.15 -32.38 19.08
CA GLY A 69 7.90 -32.07 18.36
C GLY A 69 6.61 -32.41 19.14
N GLN A 70 6.69 -32.83 20.40
CA GLN A 70 5.50 -33.12 21.21
C GLN A 70 4.74 -31.82 21.57
N PRO A 71 3.42 -31.72 21.30
CA PRO A 71 2.65 -30.50 21.57
C PRO A 71 2.75 -30.02 23.02
N ALA A 72 2.73 -30.94 24.00
CA ALA A 72 2.81 -30.61 25.41
C ALA A 72 4.15 -29.97 25.85
N ASP A 73 5.27 -30.23 25.16
CA ASP A 73 6.54 -29.52 25.42
C ASP A 73 6.55 -28.14 24.74
N ILE A 74 5.98 -28.05 23.53
CA ILE A 74 5.85 -26.80 22.78
C ILE A 74 4.96 -25.79 23.54
N ASP A 75 3.79 -26.23 24.03
CA ASP A 75 2.88 -25.35 24.76
C ASP A 75 3.43 -24.96 26.14
N LYS A 76 4.13 -25.87 26.82
CA LYS A 76 4.86 -25.56 28.06
C LYS A 76 6.01 -24.56 27.84
N ARG A 77 6.68 -24.58 26.68
CA ARG A 77 7.66 -23.55 26.30
C ARG A 77 6.99 -22.19 26.07
N LYS A 78 5.80 -22.17 25.46
CA LYS A 78 4.99 -20.94 25.31
C LYS A 78 4.60 -20.33 26.66
N GLU A 79 4.23 -21.16 27.63
CA GLU A 79 3.91 -20.72 29.01
C GLU A 79 5.13 -20.15 29.75
N VAL A 80 6.32 -20.73 29.59
CA VAL A 80 7.53 -20.34 30.34
C VAL A 80 8.33 -19.20 29.68
N PHE A 81 8.38 -19.16 28.34
CA PHE A 81 9.25 -18.23 27.59
C PHE A 81 8.49 -17.24 26.68
N GLY A 82 7.15 -17.37 26.57
CA GLY A 82 6.31 -16.57 25.68
C GLY A 82 6.12 -17.19 24.30
N GLN A 83 5.29 -16.53 23.48
CA GLN A 83 4.96 -16.94 22.11
C GLN A 83 5.68 -16.03 21.11
N ASN A 84 5.97 -16.52 19.89
CA ASN A 84 6.61 -15.72 18.85
C ASN A 84 5.62 -14.80 18.10
N LEU A 85 4.90 -13.97 18.86
CA LEU A 85 3.92 -13.02 18.36
C LEU A 85 4.05 -11.72 19.15
N ILE A 86 4.26 -10.60 18.44
CA ILE A 86 4.13 -9.26 19.00
C ILE A 86 2.64 -8.89 18.88
N PRO A 87 1.92 -8.52 19.96
CA PRO A 87 0.49 -8.26 19.88
C PRO A 87 0.22 -6.96 19.09
N PRO A 88 -0.64 -7.00 18.06
CA PRO A 88 -0.99 -5.80 17.30
C PRO A 88 -1.84 -4.83 18.14
N LYS A 89 -1.72 -3.52 17.86
CA LYS A 89 -2.50 -2.44 18.51
C LYS A 89 -3.99 -2.81 18.48
N LYS A 90 -4.67 -2.68 19.62
CA LYS A 90 -6.07 -3.13 19.80
C LYS A 90 -6.97 -2.45 18.77
N PRO A 91 -7.88 -3.19 18.09
CA PRO A 91 -8.78 -2.61 17.10
C PRO A 91 -9.73 -1.60 17.76
N LYS A 92 -10.14 -0.55 17.03
CA LYS A 92 -11.15 0.38 17.53
C LYS A 92 -12.45 -0.37 17.81
N THR A 93 -13.12 0.00 18.91
CA THR A 93 -14.43 -0.58 19.21
C THR A 93 -15.50 0.07 18.31
N PHE A 94 -16.62 -0.61 18.06
CA PHE A 94 -17.73 -0.02 17.31
C PHE A 94 -18.24 1.28 17.96
N LEU A 95 -18.26 1.35 19.30
CA LEU A 95 -18.63 2.56 20.04
C LEU A 95 -17.62 3.70 19.87
N GLN A 96 -16.32 3.37 19.77
CA GLN A 96 -15.27 4.35 19.50
C GLN A 96 -15.39 4.93 18.08
N LEU A 97 -15.72 4.09 17.08
CA LEU A 97 -16.00 4.55 15.70
C LEU A 97 -17.29 5.39 15.61
N VAL A 98 -18.32 5.07 16.41
CA VAL A 98 -19.51 5.92 16.56
C VAL A 98 -19.16 7.28 17.18
N TRP A 99 -18.31 7.31 18.21
CA TRP A 99 -17.86 8.54 18.84
C TRP A 99 -17.01 9.41 17.90
N GLU A 100 -16.08 8.79 17.17
CA GLU A 100 -15.24 9.45 16.16
C GLU A 100 -16.08 10.04 15.01
N ALA A 101 -17.13 9.33 14.58
CA ALA A 101 -18.09 9.85 13.59
C ALA A 101 -18.97 11.00 14.12
N LEU A 102 -19.22 11.07 15.43
CA LEU A 102 -19.91 12.21 16.07
C LEU A 102 -19.01 13.46 16.22
N GLN A 103 -17.70 13.34 16.01
CA GLN A 103 -16.77 14.47 16.11
C GLN A 103 -16.70 15.33 14.83
N ASP A 104 -17.47 15.02 13.78
CA ASP A 104 -17.54 15.89 12.61
C ASP A 104 -18.24 17.23 12.94
N VAL A 105 -17.55 18.32 12.66
CA VAL A 105 -17.99 19.69 12.94
C VAL A 105 -19.31 20.03 12.24
N THR A 106 -19.59 19.46 11.06
CA THR A 106 -20.84 19.69 10.32
C THR A 106 -22.03 19.02 11.00
N LEU A 107 -21.86 17.78 11.50
CA LEU A 107 -22.88 17.06 12.26
C LEU A 107 -23.11 17.72 13.62
N ILE A 108 -22.07 18.14 14.33
CA ILE A 108 -22.19 18.90 15.59
C ILE A 108 -22.99 20.20 15.40
N ILE A 109 -22.73 20.96 14.33
CA ILE A 109 -23.49 22.18 14.02
C ILE A 109 -24.97 21.85 13.74
N LEU A 110 -25.25 20.73 13.06
CA LEU A 110 -26.62 20.28 12.78
C LEU A 110 -27.36 19.79 14.04
N GLU A 111 -26.68 19.07 14.94
CA GLU A 111 -27.24 18.66 16.24
C GLU A 111 -27.56 19.87 17.11
N VAL A 112 -26.64 20.84 17.22
CA VAL A 112 -26.89 22.09 17.96
C VAL A 112 -28.08 22.86 17.36
N ALA A 113 -28.18 22.95 16.04
CA ALA A 113 -29.31 23.60 15.38
C ALA A 113 -30.64 22.85 15.62
N ALA A 114 -30.62 21.52 15.63
CA ALA A 114 -31.78 20.68 15.92
C ALA A 114 -32.23 20.80 17.39
N ILE A 115 -31.29 20.84 18.35
CA ILE A 115 -31.56 21.07 19.78
C ILE A 115 -32.16 22.46 20.00
N VAL A 116 -31.65 23.50 19.32
CA VAL A 116 -32.21 24.87 19.38
C VAL A 116 -33.62 24.92 18.78
N SER A 117 -33.86 24.26 17.64
CA SER A 117 -35.19 24.17 17.03
C SER A 117 -36.19 23.46 17.95
N LEU A 118 -35.78 22.32 18.52
CA LEU A 118 -36.56 21.54 19.48
C LEU A 118 -36.88 22.37 20.74
N GLY A 119 -35.89 23.07 21.30
CA GLY A 119 -36.08 23.95 22.46
C GLY A 119 -37.06 25.10 22.20
N LEU A 120 -37.00 25.72 21.02
CA LEU A 120 -37.95 26.75 20.60
C LEU A 120 -39.37 26.17 20.35
N SER A 121 -39.49 24.93 19.86
CA SER A 121 -40.79 24.28 19.64
C SER A 121 -41.61 24.08 20.92
N PHE A 122 -40.95 23.99 22.09
CA PHE A 122 -41.60 23.90 23.40
C PHE A 122 -41.92 25.27 24.03
N TYR A 123 -41.46 26.38 23.45
CA TYR A 123 -41.70 27.72 23.97
C TYR A 123 -42.96 28.35 23.37
N ARG A 124 -44.09 28.27 24.09
CA ARG A 124 -45.36 28.92 23.70
C ARG A 124 -45.55 30.24 24.47
N PRO A 125 -45.64 31.41 23.80
CA PRO A 125 -46.20 32.61 24.42
C PRO A 125 -47.72 32.43 24.66
N PRO A 126 -48.31 33.09 25.68
CA PRO A 126 -49.72 32.94 26.01
C PRO A 126 -50.63 33.50 24.90
N ASP A 127 -51.78 32.85 24.68
CA ASP A 127 -52.54 32.94 23.43
C ASP A 127 -53.25 34.29 23.17
N ALA A 128 -53.20 35.23 24.11
CA ALA A 128 -53.94 36.50 24.06
C ALA A 128 -53.37 37.56 23.09
N GLU A 129 -52.19 37.35 22.50
CA GLU A 129 -51.45 38.40 21.76
C GLU A 129 -51.15 38.04 20.28
N ARG A 130 -51.58 36.86 19.79
CA ARG A 130 -51.24 36.39 18.42
C ARG A 130 -51.74 37.31 17.28
N GLU A 131 -52.90 37.97 17.45
CA GLU A 131 -53.48 38.82 16.40
C GLU A 131 -52.59 39.99 15.96
N HIS A 132 -51.63 40.41 16.79
CA HIS A 132 -50.75 41.54 16.50
C HIS A 132 -49.42 41.15 15.83
N CYS A 133 -49.11 39.85 15.67
CA CYS A 133 -47.88 39.38 15.03
C CYS A 133 -47.98 39.23 13.49
N GLY A 134 -49.04 39.77 12.88
CA GLY A 134 -49.25 39.78 11.43
C GLY A 134 -49.67 38.43 10.84
N SER A 135 -49.82 38.37 9.52
CA SER A 135 -50.24 37.17 8.78
C SER A 135 -49.26 35.99 8.91
N ALA A 136 -48.01 36.23 9.35
CA ALA A 136 -47.05 35.19 9.70
C ALA A 136 -47.48 34.31 10.90
N ALA A 137 -48.47 34.75 11.70
CA ALA A 137 -49.10 33.96 12.76
C ALA A 137 -50.46 33.35 12.36
N GLY A 138 -50.96 33.62 11.14
CA GLY A 138 -52.28 33.22 10.66
C GLY A 138 -52.34 31.77 10.16
N GLY A 139 -52.12 30.81 11.06
CA GLY A 139 -51.91 29.38 10.76
C GLY A 139 -52.97 28.40 11.27
N VAL A 140 -54.26 28.78 11.28
CA VAL A 140 -55.44 27.92 11.58
C VAL A 140 -55.58 27.43 13.03
N GLU A 141 -56.84 27.25 13.45
CA GLU A 141 -57.28 26.79 14.78
C GLU A 141 -57.45 25.26 14.79
N ASP A 142 -56.45 24.49 15.23
CA ASP A 142 -56.66 23.11 15.69
C ASP A 142 -55.62 22.69 16.75
N ASP A 143 -56.09 22.17 17.90
CA ASP A 143 -55.24 21.81 19.05
C ASP A 143 -54.22 20.70 18.72
N GLY A 144 -54.50 19.87 17.70
CA GLY A 144 -53.65 18.77 17.25
C GLY A 144 -52.41 19.17 16.42
N GLU A 145 -52.35 20.40 15.90
CA GLU A 145 -51.20 20.83 15.07
C GLU A 145 -50.04 21.35 15.92
N ALA A 146 -50.33 21.94 17.08
CA ALA A 146 -49.34 22.40 18.04
C ALA A 146 -48.56 21.25 18.74
N GLU A 147 -48.95 19.99 18.49
CA GLU A 147 -48.19 18.78 18.86
C GLU A 147 -47.17 18.34 17.80
N ALA A 148 -47.14 18.96 16.61
CA ALA A 148 -46.25 18.52 15.52
C ALA A 148 -44.86 19.21 15.50
N GLY A 149 -44.73 20.42 16.09
CA GLY A 149 -43.54 21.26 15.94
C GLY A 149 -42.23 20.68 16.50
N TRP A 150 -42.29 19.76 17.47
CA TRP A 150 -41.10 19.08 17.99
C TRP A 150 -40.56 17.99 17.04
N ILE A 151 -41.40 17.50 16.11
CA ILE A 151 -41.08 16.38 15.24
C ILE A 151 -39.95 16.75 14.28
N GLU A 152 -39.87 17.98 13.76
CA GLU A 152 -38.79 18.38 12.84
C GLU A 152 -37.41 18.32 13.53
N GLY A 153 -37.28 18.90 14.73
CA GLY A 153 -36.03 18.83 15.52
C GLY A 153 -35.66 17.40 15.94
N ALA A 154 -36.64 16.62 16.39
CA ALA A 154 -36.42 15.22 16.79
C ALA A 154 -36.08 14.30 15.60
N ALA A 155 -36.68 14.53 14.42
CA ALA A 155 -36.40 13.77 13.21
C ALA A 155 -35.00 14.08 12.65
N ILE A 156 -34.51 15.32 12.77
CA ILE A 156 -33.11 15.65 12.44
C ILE A 156 -32.16 14.90 13.37
N LEU A 157 -32.35 14.95 14.69
CA LEU A 157 -31.50 14.22 15.66
C LEU A 157 -31.50 12.71 15.42
N LEU A 158 -32.67 12.10 15.20
CA LEU A 158 -32.79 10.68 14.87
C LEU A 158 -32.10 10.33 13.55
N SER A 159 -32.17 11.22 12.56
CA SER A 159 -31.51 11.03 11.26
C SER A 159 -29.98 11.10 11.37
N VAL A 160 -29.44 12.04 12.16
CA VAL A 160 -27.98 12.12 12.43
C VAL A 160 -27.50 10.84 13.12
N VAL A 161 -28.21 10.36 14.14
CA VAL A 161 -27.90 9.07 14.80
C VAL A 161 -27.93 7.90 13.79
N CYS A 162 -28.89 7.86 12.87
CA CYS A 162 -28.95 6.83 11.84
C CYS A 162 -27.78 6.92 10.85
N VAL A 163 -27.41 8.13 10.39
CA VAL A 163 -26.25 8.35 9.50
C VAL A 163 -24.96 7.91 10.19
N VAL A 164 -24.71 8.39 11.41
CA VAL A 164 -23.54 8.03 12.23
C VAL A 164 -23.41 6.52 12.43
N LEU A 165 -24.51 5.82 12.74
CA LEU A 165 -24.50 4.37 12.92
C LEU A 165 -24.17 3.61 11.61
N VAL A 166 -24.65 4.10 10.46
CA VAL A 166 -24.34 3.49 9.15
C VAL A 166 -22.88 3.77 8.76
N THR A 167 -22.37 4.99 8.98
CA THR A 167 -20.96 5.35 8.75
C THR A 167 -20.02 4.51 9.62
N ALA A 168 -20.26 4.45 10.93
CA ALA A 168 -19.47 3.62 11.86
C ALA A 168 -19.55 2.12 11.54
N PHE A 169 -20.68 1.62 11.03
CA PHE A 169 -20.80 0.24 10.56
C PHE A 169 -19.98 -0.03 9.29
N ASN A 170 -19.90 0.96 8.39
CA ASN A 170 -19.08 0.90 7.19
C ASN A 170 -17.59 0.87 7.56
N ASP A 171 -17.14 1.76 8.45
CA ASP A 171 -15.75 1.81 8.91
C ASP A 171 -15.35 0.59 9.76
N TRP A 172 -16.24 0.08 10.60
CA TRP A 172 -16.01 -1.21 11.27
C TRP A 172 -15.88 -2.37 10.28
N SER A 173 -16.71 -2.38 9.23
CA SER A 173 -16.65 -3.37 8.15
C SER A 173 -15.38 -3.23 7.29
N LYS A 174 -14.82 -2.03 7.20
CA LYS A 174 -13.55 -1.68 6.56
C LYS A 174 -12.37 -2.19 7.40
N GLU A 175 -12.28 -1.84 8.68
CA GLU A 175 -11.25 -2.37 9.60
C GLU A 175 -11.26 -3.90 9.66
N LYS A 176 -12.44 -4.52 9.75
CA LYS A 176 -12.61 -5.98 9.76
C LYS A 176 -12.08 -6.64 8.49
N GLN A 177 -12.15 -5.97 7.34
CA GLN A 177 -11.56 -6.46 6.09
C GLN A 177 -10.04 -6.31 6.09
N PHE A 178 -9.48 -5.18 6.54
CA PHE A 178 -8.03 -5.01 6.65
C PHE A 178 -7.39 -6.01 7.63
N ARG A 179 -7.99 -6.24 8.80
CA ARG A 179 -7.52 -7.25 9.77
C ARG A 179 -7.56 -8.67 9.20
N GLY A 180 -8.55 -8.98 8.36
CA GLY A 180 -8.64 -10.25 7.64
C GLY A 180 -7.61 -10.43 6.51
N LEU A 181 -7.00 -9.35 6.03
CA LEU A 181 -5.86 -9.37 5.10
C LEU A 181 -4.54 -9.48 5.87
N GLN A 182 -4.36 -8.69 6.93
CA GLN A 182 -3.17 -8.70 7.79
C GLN A 182 -2.92 -10.11 8.37
N SER A 183 -3.95 -10.72 8.97
CA SER A 183 -3.88 -12.10 9.51
C SER A 183 -3.61 -13.18 8.44
N ARG A 184 -3.81 -12.89 7.15
CA ARG A 184 -3.41 -13.77 6.04
C ARG A 184 -1.94 -13.62 5.69
N ILE A 185 -1.42 -12.38 5.65
CA ILE A 185 0.01 -12.09 5.41
C ILE A 185 0.87 -12.79 6.47
N GLU A 186 0.48 -12.67 7.74
CA GLU A 186 1.15 -13.30 8.89
C GLU A 186 1.16 -14.85 8.82
N GLN A 187 0.17 -15.47 8.17
CA GLN A 187 0.08 -16.93 8.01
C GLN A 187 0.92 -17.51 6.86
N GLU A 188 1.35 -16.68 5.90
CA GLU A 188 2.21 -17.14 4.80
C GLU A 188 3.71 -17.14 5.16
N GLN A 189 4.13 -16.38 6.18
CA GLN A 189 5.49 -16.39 6.70
C GLN A 189 5.81 -17.71 7.44
N LYS A 190 6.76 -18.49 6.90
CA LYS A 190 7.16 -19.80 7.43
C LYS A 190 8.67 -19.92 7.52
N PHE A 191 9.16 -20.53 8.59
CA PHE A 191 10.58 -20.77 8.82
C PHE A 191 10.94 -22.26 8.85
N ALA A 192 12.18 -22.59 8.50
CA ALA A 192 12.70 -23.95 8.57
C ALA A 192 13.27 -24.24 9.96
N VAL A 193 12.72 -25.24 10.66
CA VAL A 193 13.22 -25.71 11.96
C VAL A 193 13.48 -27.21 11.93
N VAL A 194 14.40 -27.68 12.76
CA VAL A 194 14.61 -29.11 13.01
C VAL A 194 13.74 -29.53 14.20
N ARG A 195 12.87 -30.51 14.00
CA ARG A 195 12.15 -31.21 15.09
C ARG A 195 12.16 -32.71 14.78
N GLY A 196 12.48 -33.54 15.78
CA GLY A 196 12.55 -35.00 15.65
C GLY A 196 13.58 -35.51 14.63
N GLY A 197 14.67 -34.77 14.42
CA GLY A 197 15.68 -35.09 13.39
C GLY A 197 15.27 -34.71 11.95
N GLN A 198 14.08 -34.15 11.75
CA GLN A 198 13.57 -33.76 10.44
C GLN A 198 13.50 -32.23 10.30
N VAL A 199 13.86 -31.73 9.12
CA VAL A 199 13.68 -30.32 8.77
C VAL A 199 12.25 -30.11 8.30
N ILE A 200 11.48 -29.31 9.03
CA ILE A 200 10.09 -28.99 8.74
C ILE A 200 9.92 -27.47 8.57
N GLN A 201 8.92 -27.05 7.79
CA GLN A 201 8.52 -25.64 7.72
C GLN A 201 7.28 -25.40 8.57
N ILE A 202 7.40 -24.49 9.54
CA ILE A 202 6.30 -24.07 10.44
C ILE A 202 6.02 -22.57 10.27
N PRO A 203 4.81 -22.07 10.59
CA PRO A 203 4.55 -20.64 10.68
C PRO A 203 5.49 -19.96 11.67
N VAL A 204 5.88 -18.71 11.39
CA VAL A 204 6.79 -17.93 12.27
C VAL A 204 6.29 -17.84 13.73
N ALA A 205 4.97 -17.76 13.92
CA ALA A 205 4.34 -17.72 15.24
C ALA A 205 4.38 -19.05 16.05
N GLU A 206 4.74 -20.17 15.42
CA GLU A 206 4.87 -21.49 16.08
C GLU A 206 6.30 -21.83 16.55
N ILE A 207 7.25 -20.91 16.33
CA ILE A 207 8.63 -21.01 16.80
C ILE A 207 8.66 -20.80 18.32
N VAL A 208 9.42 -21.63 19.04
CA VAL A 208 9.59 -21.54 20.50
C VAL A 208 11.05 -21.60 20.92
N VAL A 209 11.34 -21.10 22.13
CA VAL A 209 12.69 -21.15 22.72
C VAL A 209 13.17 -22.61 22.84
N GLY A 210 14.35 -22.87 22.29
CA GLY A 210 14.92 -24.21 22.13
C GLY A 210 14.62 -24.89 20.78
N ASP A 211 13.88 -24.28 19.85
CA ASP A 211 13.93 -24.75 18.46
C ASP A 211 15.34 -24.60 17.88
N VAL A 212 15.71 -25.51 16.97
CA VAL A 212 16.90 -25.37 16.13
C VAL A 212 16.45 -24.89 14.76
N ALA A 213 16.56 -23.59 14.50
CA ALA A 213 16.27 -22.98 13.21
C ALA A 213 17.41 -23.28 12.21
N GLN A 214 17.06 -23.58 10.96
CA GLN A 214 18.01 -23.73 9.87
C GLN A 214 17.96 -22.47 8.99
N ILE A 215 19.06 -21.71 8.99
CA ILE A 215 19.16 -20.40 8.34
C ILE A 215 19.97 -20.50 7.04
N LYS A 216 19.53 -19.79 6.00
CA LYS A 216 20.18 -19.72 4.67
C LYS A 216 20.14 -18.28 4.14
N TYR A 217 20.97 -18.01 3.14
CA TYR A 217 20.89 -16.80 2.33
C TYR A 217 19.45 -16.42 1.94
N GLY A 218 19.06 -15.18 2.23
CA GLY A 218 17.77 -14.58 1.90
C GLY A 218 16.67 -14.71 2.96
N ASP A 219 16.94 -15.39 4.07
CA ASP A 219 16.01 -15.47 5.20
C ASP A 219 15.96 -14.15 6.00
N LEU A 220 14.77 -13.79 6.47
CA LEU A 220 14.55 -12.90 7.61
C LEU A 220 14.64 -13.74 8.89
N LEU A 221 15.43 -13.32 9.88
CA LEU A 221 15.48 -14.02 11.17
C LEU A 221 14.20 -13.74 11.99
N PRO A 222 13.44 -14.77 12.41
CA PRO A 222 12.12 -14.60 13.02
C PRO A 222 12.13 -14.48 14.55
N SER A 223 13.31 -14.61 15.17
CA SER A 223 13.52 -14.75 16.61
C SER A 223 15.00 -14.54 16.92
N ASP A 224 15.36 -14.18 18.15
CA ASP A 224 16.77 -14.12 18.55
C ASP A 224 17.33 -15.54 18.76
N GLY A 225 18.64 -15.70 18.55
CA GLY A 225 19.30 -16.98 18.68
C GLY A 225 20.82 -16.93 18.72
N ILE A 226 21.41 -18.13 18.87
CA ILE A 226 22.86 -18.33 18.90
C ILE A 226 23.27 -19.34 17.83
N LEU A 227 24.30 -19.00 17.06
CA LEU A 227 24.87 -19.83 16.01
C LEU A 227 25.45 -21.13 16.59
N ILE A 228 24.89 -22.27 16.18
CA ILE A 228 25.41 -23.62 16.49
C ILE A 228 26.48 -24.03 15.46
N GLN A 229 26.25 -23.68 14.19
CA GLN A 229 27.08 -24.05 13.05
C GLN A 229 26.87 -23.02 11.93
N GLY A 230 27.92 -22.58 11.23
CA GLY A 230 27.79 -21.64 10.12
C GLY A 230 28.87 -21.81 9.05
N ASN A 231 28.49 -21.62 7.80
CA ASN A 231 29.35 -21.65 6.62
C ASN A 231 29.32 -20.26 5.95
N ASP A 232 30.39 -19.48 6.15
CA ASP A 232 30.56 -18.09 5.66
C ASP A 232 29.32 -17.20 5.83
N LEU A 233 28.67 -17.31 7.00
CA LEU A 233 27.47 -16.57 7.34
C LEU A 233 27.76 -15.06 7.49
N LYS A 234 27.01 -14.23 6.75
CA LYS A 234 26.97 -12.78 6.95
C LYS A 234 25.53 -12.29 7.07
N ILE A 235 25.33 -11.31 7.93
CA ILE A 235 24.01 -10.74 8.25
C ILE A 235 24.06 -9.22 8.10
N ASP A 236 22.97 -8.65 7.59
CA ASP A 236 22.68 -7.22 7.64
C ASP A 236 21.89 -6.93 8.92
N GLU A 237 22.51 -6.16 9.82
CA GLU A 237 21.94 -5.76 11.12
C GLU A 237 21.49 -4.29 11.13
N SER A 238 21.47 -3.62 9.98
CA SER A 238 21.15 -2.18 9.84
C SER A 238 19.80 -1.77 10.42
N SER A 239 18.82 -2.67 10.40
CA SER A 239 17.49 -2.46 11.01
C SER A 239 17.52 -2.36 12.55
N LEU A 240 18.66 -2.67 13.19
CA LEU A 240 18.88 -2.58 14.64
C LEU A 240 20.07 -1.69 15.02
N THR A 241 21.12 -1.64 14.21
CA THR A 241 22.34 -0.84 14.50
C THR A 241 22.42 0.47 13.73
N GLY A 242 21.67 0.62 12.63
CA GLY A 242 21.87 1.68 11.63
C GLY A 242 23.06 1.47 10.69
N GLU A 243 24.00 0.57 11.03
CA GLU A 243 25.19 0.28 10.23
C GLU A 243 24.84 -0.63 9.04
N SER A 244 25.12 -0.18 7.81
CA SER A 244 24.77 -0.91 6.58
C SER A 244 25.80 -1.98 6.15
N ASP A 245 26.81 -2.25 6.97
CA ASP A 245 27.88 -3.20 6.65
C ASP A 245 27.53 -4.65 7.03
N HIS A 246 27.87 -5.60 6.17
CA HIS A 246 27.56 -7.02 6.38
C HIS A 246 28.42 -7.64 7.51
N VAL A 247 27.82 -7.85 8.68
CA VAL A 247 28.48 -8.46 9.85
C VAL A 247 28.71 -9.96 9.61
N LYS A 248 29.98 -10.40 9.61
CA LYS A 248 30.33 -11.83 9.51
C LYS A 248 30.19 -12.52 10.86
N LYS A 249 29.26 -13.48 10.94
CA LYS A 249 28.92 -14.25 12.15
C LYS A 249 29.71 -15.57 12.20
N THR A 250 30.37 -15.83 13.32
CA THR A 250 31.17 -17.05 13.56
C THR A 250 31.22 -17.37 15.06
N LEU A 251 31.26 -18.67 15.39
CA LEU A 251 31.34 -19.20 16.76
C LEU A 251 32.44 -18.55 17.62
N GLU A 252 33.54 -18.15 16.99
CA GLU A 252 34.77 -17.65 17.63
C GLU A 252 34.81 -16.12 17.83
N ARG A 253 33.95 -15.36 17.14
CA ARG A 253 33.99 -13.88 17.14
C ARG A 253 32.66 -13.24 17.51
N ASP A 254 31.57 -13.71 16.91
CA ASP A 254 30.22 -13.24 17.19
C ASP A 254 29.20 -14.31 16.74
N PRO A 255 28.65 -15.10 17.67
CA PRO A 255 27.65 -16.12 17.38
C PRO A 255 26.22 -15.57 17.47
N MET A 256 26.02 -14.27 17.75
CA MET A 256 24.70 -13.69 18.06
C MET A 256 23.89 -13.44 16.79
N LEU A 257 22.63 -13.87 16.80
CA LEU A 257 21.68 -13.81 15.69
C LEU A 257 20.40 -13.13 16.20
N LEU A 258 19.91 -12.10 15.49
CA LEU A 258 18.88 -11.19 16.01
C LEU A 258 17.61 -11.23 15.16
N SER A 259 16.45 -11.25 15.81
CA SER A 259 15.13 -11.14 15.17
C SER A 259 15.06 -9.85 14.33
N GLY A 260 14.45 -9.88 13.14
CA GLY A 260 14.36 -8.70 12.28
C GLY A 260 15.62 -8.39 11.45
N THR A 261 16.66 -9.22 11.50
CA THR A 261 17.87 -9.07 10.66
C THR A 261 17.86 -10.04 9.47
N HIS A 262 18.65 -9.73 8.42
CA HIS A 262 18.61 -10.46 7.14
C HIS A 262 19.89 -11.23 6.85
N VAL A 263 19.78 -12.49 6.41
CA VAL A 263 20.93 -13.32 6.04
C VAL A 263 21.41 -12.99 4.63
N MET A 264 22.48 -12.20 4.52
CA MET A 264 22.99 -11.66 3.25
C MET A 264 23.98 -12.58 2.53
N GLU A 265 24.71 -13.44 3.23
CA GLU A 265 25.53 -14.51 2.64
C GLU A 265 25.57 -15.75 3.55
N GLY A 266 25.86 -16.91 2.96
CA GLY A 266 26.13 -18.15 3.72
C GLY A 266 24.90 -18.94 4.16
N SER A 267 25.10 -19.78 5.18
CA SER A 267 24.07 -20.64 5.81
C SER A 267 24.51 -21.15 7.17
N GLY A 268 23.59 -21.66 7.99
CA GLY A 268 23.89 -22.20 9.31
C GLY A 268 22.73 -22.88 10.05
N LYS A 269 22.98 -23.21 11.31
CA LYS A 269 22.01 -23.65 12.32
C LYS A 269 22.05 -22.72 13.52
N MET A 270 20.88 -22.40 14.06
CA MET A 270 20.64 -21.41 15.10
C MET A 270 19.79 -22.02 16.23
N LEU A 271 20.22 -21.86 17.48
CA LEU A 271 19.39 -22.17 18.65
C LEU A 271 18.52 -20.96 18.97
N VAL A 272 17.19 -21.11 19.01
CA VAL A 272 16.27 -20.02 19.38
C VAL A 272 16.34 -19.76 20.88
N THR A 273 16.60 -18.51 21.28
CA THR A 273 16.79 -18.09 22.68
C THR A 273 15.73 -17.12 23.18
N ALA A 274 15.21 -16.22 22.32
CA ALA A 274 14.12 -15.31 22.67
C ALA A 274 13.16 -15.08 21.50
N VAL A 275 11.87 -14.92 21.81
CA VAL A 275 10.75 -14.87 20.86
C VAL A 275 9.77 -13.75 21.21
N GLY A 276 9.06 -13.22 20.21
CA GLY A 276 8.04 -12.18 20.39
C GLY A 276 8.57 -10.95 21.13
N GLU A 277 7.79 -10.45 22.09
CA GLU A 277 8.13 -9.31 22.97
C GLU A 277 9.45 -9.47 23.75
N ASN A 278 9.97 -10.69 23.91
CA ASN A 278 11.24 -10.96 24.60
C ASN A 278 12.47 -10.87 23.69
N SER A 279 12.30 -10.81 22.37
CA SER A 279 13.39 -10.56 21.42
C SER A 279 13.81 -9.08 21.44
N GLN A 280 15.06 -8.77 21.06
CA GLN A 280 15.56 -7.39 21.00
C GLN A 280 14.63 -6.47 20.19
N THR A 281 14.19 -6.95 19.03
CA THR A 281 13.25 -6.26 18.14
C THR A 281 11.86 -6.12 18.78
N GLY A 282 11.36 -7.14 19.47
CA GLY A 282 10.11 -7.07 20.24
C GLY A 282 10.16 -6.04 21.38
N ILE A 283 11.30 -5.92 22.07
CA ILE A 283 11.53 -4.93 23.13
C ILE A 283 11.50 -3.50 22.54
N ILE A 284 12.16 -3.29 21.40
CA ILE A 284 12.17 -2.00 20.70
C ILE A 284 10.74 -1.64 20.24
N PHE A 285 10.00 -2.58 19.64
CA PHE A 285 8.60 -2.35 19.26
C PHE A 285 7.68 -2.06 20.45
N ALA A 286 7.89 -2.70 21.61
CA ALA A 286 7.12 -2.41 22.82
C ALA A 286 7.38 -0.98 23.34
N LEU A 287 8.63 -0.51 23.32
CA LEU A 287 9.00 0.85 23.72
C LEU A 287 8.48 1.92 22.73
N LEU A 288 8.52 1.62 21.43
CA LEU A 288 7.94 2.48 20.39
C LEU A 288 6.40 2.49 20.41
N GLY A 289 5.77 1.40 20.86
CA GLY A 289 4.33 1.31 21.04
C GLY A 289 3.84 2.08 22.27
N ALA A 290 4.55 1.99 23.39
CA ALA A 290 4.23 2.72 24.62
C ALA A 290 4.32 4.24 24.43
N SER A 291 5.30 4.71 23.65
CA SER A 291 5.44 6.15 23.34
C SER A 291 4.40 6.70 22.35
N GLU A 292 3.44 5.89 21.89
CA GLU A 292 2.19 6.38 21.26
C GLU A 292 1.00 6.45 22.25
N GLU A 293 1.15 6.04 23.52
CA GLU A 293 0.05 6.04 24.50
C GLU A 293 0.09 7.27 25.46
N ASP A 294 1.24 7.94 25.63
CA ASP A 294 1.37 9.12 26.51
C ASP A 294 1.11 10.48 25.79
N ASP A 295 1.48 10.60 24.50
CA ASP A 295 1.40 11.86 23.72
C ASP A 295 -0.02 12.45 23.62
N ASP A 296 -1.07 11.62 23.64
CA ASP A 296 -2.48 12.04 23.55
C ASP A 296 -3.10 12.46 24.92
N ASP A 297 -2.46 12.15 26.06
CA ASP A 297 -3.07 12.23 27.41
C ASP A 297 -2.36 13.23 28.38
N GLU A 298 -1.19 13.77 28.00
CA GLU A 298 -0.43 14.74 28.81
C GLU A 298 -0.75 16.23 28.55
N GLU A 299 -1.20 16.64 27.34
CA GLU A 299 -1.42 18.08 27.02
C GLU A 299 -2.45 18.79 27.93
N GLU A 300 -3.36 18.06 28.60
CA GLU A 300 -4.32 18.66 29.55
C GLU A 300 -3.78 18.87 30.98
N LYS A 301 -2.60 18.36 31.36
CA LYS A 301 -2.13 18.35 32.78
C LYS A 301 -1.01 19.35 33.09
N GLU A 302 -0.18 19.74 32.13
CA GLU A 302 0.95 20.69 32.30
C GLU A 302 0.54 22.18 32.41
N LYS A 303 -0.57 22.49 33.10
CA LYS A 303 -0.98 23.87 33.43
C LYS A 303 -1.33 24.09 34.91
N GLY A 304 -0.57 23.47 35.83
CA GLY A 304 -0.90 23.64 37.24
C GLY A 304 -0.01 23.14 38.37
N LYS A 305 1.34 23.12 38.27
CA LYS A 305 2.27 23.26 39.43
C LYS A 305 3.76 23.25 39.07
N ALA A 306 4.37 24.43 38.95
CA ALA A 306 5.82 24.58 39.06
C ALA A 306 6.17 25.30 40.38
N THR A 307 6.54 24.57 41.44
CA THR A 307 7.23 25.14 42.63
C THR A 307 7.73 24.06 43.60
N SER A 308 9.05 24.06 43.87
CA SER A 308 9.77 23.25 44.89
C SER A 308 9.76 21.72 44.68
N ALA A 309 10.76 20.94 45.12
CA ALA A 309 11.98 21.24 45.87
C ALA A 309 13.19 20.43 45.34
N ALA A 310 14.39 20.62 45.90
CA ALA A 310 15.63 19.98 45.45
C ALA A 310 16.43 19.31 46.59
N LYS A 311 17.38 18.42 46.20
CA LYS A 311 18.48 17.77 46.98
C LYS A 311 18.19 16.46 47.76
N ALA A 312 18.67 15.35 47.20
CA ALA A 312 19.66 14.40 47.76
C ALA A 312 20.14 13.50 46.58
N ALA A 313 21.42 13.21 46.29
CA ALA A 313 22.54 12.72 47.12
C ALA A 313 22.33 11.26 47.59
N ASP A 314 23.21 10.27 47.36
CA ASP A 314 24.56 10.24 46.73
C ASP A 314 24.93 8.77 46.33
N GLY A 315 26.00 8.52 45.56
CA GLY A 315 26.69 7.21 45.54
C GLY A 315 27.15 6.58 44.19
N ALA A 316 28.34 6.98 43.70
CA ALA A 316 29.33 6.22 42.89
C ALA A 316 28.88 5.29 41.72
N ALA A 317 29.16 5.62 40.44
CA ALA A 317 30.43 5.41 39.69
C ALA A 317 30.33 4.19 38.72
N MET A 318 31.04 4.07 37.59
CA MET A 318 32.23 4.78 37.06
C MET A 318 32.16 4.90 35.51
N GLU A 319 32.91 5.82 34.91
CA GLU A 319 32.87 6.15 33.46
C GLU A 319 33.65 5.20 32.53
N MET A 320 33.23 5.16 31.26
CA MET A 320 34.14 5.15 30.11
C MET A 320 33.68 6.20 29.09
N GLN A 321 34.61 7.03 28.60
CA GLN A 321 34.40 7.99 27.52
C GLN A 321 35.22 7.57 26.28
N PRO A 322 34.69 7.63 25.05
CA PRO A 322 35.52 7.77 23.86
C PRO A 322 36.02 9.23 23.74
N LEU A 323 37.19 9.44 23.13
CA LEU A 323 37.77 10.78 22.96
C LEU A 323 37.16 11.54 21.77
N ASN A 324 37.03 12.86 21.91
CA ASN A 324 36.69 13.78 20.81
C ASN A 324 37.75 13.76 19.70
N SER A 325 37.27 13.88 18.46
CA SER A 325 37.85 14.77 17.47
C SER A 325 36.73 15.67 16.96
N ASP A 326 36.79 16.96 17.26
CA ASP A 326 35.71 17.91 16.98
C ASP A 326 35.57 18.24 15.47
N GLU A 327 34.51 18.99 15.12
CA GLU A 327 34.20 19.54 13.78
C GLU A 327 33.54 18.64 12.70
N VAL A 328 32.48 17.86 13.01
CA VAL A 328 31.23 17.79 12.21
C VAL A 328 30.06 17.29 13.09
N ASP A 329 29.22 18.17 13.68
CA ASP A 329 27.93 17.74 14.29
C ASP A 329 26.90 18.88 14.46
N ILE A 330 26.31 19.33 13.34
CA ILE A 330 25.09 20.18 13.35
C ILE A 330 23.99 19.60 12.44
N ASP A 331 24.34 18.88 11.36
CA ASP A 331 23.36 18.30 10.43
C ASP A 331 22.77 16.95 10.87
N GLU A 332 23.45 16.15 11.70
CA GLU A 332 22.94 14.82 12.10
C GLU A 332 21.66 14.94 12.94
N LYS A 333 21.61 15.91 13.86
CA LYS A 333 20.42 16.22 14.69
C LYS A 333 19.20 16.74 13.92
N ARG A 334 19.33 17.06 12.62
CA ARG A 334 18.18 17.30 11.73
C ARG A 334 17.65 16.03 11.09
N LYS A 335 18.48 15.00 10.88
CA LYS A 335 18.07 13.75 10.20
C LYS A 335 17.31 12.79 11.11
N SER A 336 17.65 12.70 12.39
CA SER A 336 17.03 11.75 13.33
C SER A 336 15.54 11.99 13.62
N ASN A 337 14.98 13.15 13.27
CA ASN A 337 13.55 13.46 13.43
C ASN A 337 12.70 13.18 12.17
N LEU A 338 13.30 12.70 11.08
CA LEU A 338 12.57 12.29 9.87
C LEU A 338 12.03 10.84 10.00
N LYS A 339 11.04 10.63 10.88
CA LYS A 339 10.17 9.43 10.78
C LYS A 339 9.53 9.43 9.38
N GLU A 340 9.71 8.36 8.59
CA GLU A 340 9.09 8.20 7.26
C GLU A 340 7.56 8.41 7.35
N LYS A 341 7.07 9.59 6.96
CA LYS A 341 5.63 9.82 6.79
C LYS A 341 5.18 9.04 5.56
N LYS A 342 4.40 7.98 5.76
CA LYS A 342 3.77 7.19 4.70
C LYS A 342 3.16 8.13 3.64
N GLU A 343 3.68 8.08 2.42
CA GLU A 343 3.23 8.96 1.34
C GLU A 343 1.73 8.75 1.08
N LYS A 344 0.94 9.84 1.09
CA LYS A 344 -0.50 9.80 0.77
C LYS A 344 -0.63 9.49 -0.74
N SER A 345 -1.48 8.54 -1.13
CA SER A 345 -1.54 8.06 -2.54
C SER A 345 -1.89 9.17 -3.53
N VAL A 346 -1.48 9.02 -4.79
CA VAL A 346 -1.62 10.06 -5.84
C VAL A 346 -3.07 10.47 -6.07
N LEU A 347 -4.03 9.52 -6.05
CA LEU A 347 -5.45 9.84 -6.12
C LEU A 347 -5.98 10.44 -4.82
N GLN A 348 -5.52 9.99 -3.65
CA GLN A 348 -5.91 10.56 -2.36
C GLN A 348 -5.55 12.06 -2.28
N GLY A 349 -4.32 12.44 -2.66
CA GLY A 349 -3.91 13.86 -2.68
C GLY A 349 -4.78 14.72 -3.62
N LYS A 350 -5.14 14.20 -4.79
CA LYS A 350 -6.07 14.88 -5.72
C LYS A 350 -7.49 15.01 -5.14
N LEU A 351 -7.95 13.99 -4.44
CA LEU A 351 -9.28 13.92 -3.84
C LEU A 351 -9.42 14.88 -2.66
N THR A 352 -8.45 14.93 -1.76
CA THR A 352 -8.42 15.93 -0.68
C THR A 352 -8.43 17.35 -1.24
N LYS A 353 -7.65 17.62 -2.31
CA LYS A 353 -7.67 18.93 -3.00
C LYS A 353 -9.04 19.24 -3.62
N LEU A 354 -9.73 18.26 -4.18
CA LEU A 354 -11.09 18.41 -4.72
C LEU A 354 -12.11 18.69 -3.59
N ALA A 355 -12.09 17.90 -2.51
CA ALA A 355 -13.01 18.05 -1.39
C ALA A 355 -12.89 19.42 -0.71
N VAL A 356 -11.66 19.92 -0.52
CA VAL A 356 -11.42 21.28 0.02
C VAL A 356 -11.95 22.37 -0.92
N GLN A 357 -11.83 22.20 -2.25
CA GLN A 357 -12.39 23.16 -3.22
C GLN A 357 -13.93 23.15 -3.17
N ILE A 358 -14.55 21.97 -3.11
CA ILE A 358 -16.01 21.82 -3.02
C ILE A 358 -16.53 22.38 -1.70
N GLY A 359 -15.91 22.05 -0.56
CA GLY A 359 -16.30 22.57 0.75
C GLY A 359 -16.20 24.11 0.85
N LYS A 360 -15.14 24.72 0.28
CA LYS A 360 -15.04 26.18 0.18
C LYS A 360 -16.17 26.80 -0.66
N ALA A 361 -16.57 26.15 -1.76
CA ALA A 361 -17.70 26.61 -2.58
C ALA A 361 -19.06 26.42 -1.87
N GLY A 362 -19.26 25.28 -1.20
CA GLY A 362 -20.46 24.96 -0.43
C GLY A 362 -20.70 25.92 0.73
N LEU A 363 -19.65 26.27 1.47
CA LEU A 363 -19.70 27.26 2.54
C LEU A 363 -20.11 28.65 2.05
N VAL A 364 -19.60 29.07 0.88
CA VAL A 364 -20.00 30.35 0.26
C VAL A 364 -21.47 30.32 -0.19
N MET A 365 -21.92 29.25 -0.85
CA MET A 365 -23.33 29.12 -1.26
C MET A 365 -24.29 29.05 -0.07
N SER A 366 -23.93 28.31 0.98
CA SER A 366 -24.67 28.25 2.25
C SER A 366 -24.82 29.63 2.87
N ALA A 367 -23.71 30.36 3.06
CA ALA A 367 -23.72 31.70 3.64
C ALA A 367 -24.56 32.69 2.81
N ILE A 368 -24.44 32.68 1.48
CA ILE A 368 -25.26 33.51 0.59
C ILE A 368 -26.76 33.15 0.73
N THR A 369 -27.11 31.86 0.83
CA THR A 369 -28.49 31.41 1.01
C THR A 369 -29.11 31.96 2.30
N VAL A 370 -28.37 31.87 3.43
CA VAL A 370 -28.83 32.41 4.72
C VAL A 370 -28.99 33.93 4.65
N ILE A 371 -28.02 34.64 4.07
CA ILE A 371 -28.07 36.11 3.92
C ILE A 371 -29.28 36.54 3.07
N ILE A 372 -29.55 35.86 1.95
CA ILE A 372 -30.71 36.16 1.10
C ILE A 372 -32.03 35.91 1.85
N LEU A 373 -32.19 34.76 2.52
CA LEU A 373 -33.40 34.46 3.29
C LEU A 373 -33.64 35.50 4.40
N VAL A 374 -32.60 35.84 5.16
CA VAL A 374 -32.64 36.88 6.22
C VAL A 374 -33.04 38.24 5.65
N VAL A 375 -32.44 38.68 4.54
CA VAL A 375 -32.73 39.99 3.94
C VAL A 375 -34.14 40.02 3.34
N LEU A 376 -34.57 38.97 2.64
CA LEU A 376 -35.93 38.88 2.10
C LEU A 376 -36.99 38.94 3.20
N PHE A 377 -36.82 38.15 4.26
CA PHE A 377 -37.76 38.13 5.39
C PHE A 377 -37.83 39.48 6.12
N VAL A 378 -36.68 40.12 6.38
CA VAL A 378 -36.62 41.41 7.08
C VAL A 378 -37.20 42.54 6.23
N VAL A 379 -36.89 42.57 4.94
CA VAL A 379 -37.45 43.59 4.03
C VAL A 379 -38.95 43.40 3.84
N ASP A 380 -39.43 42.18 3.61
CA ASP A 380 -40.86 41.96 3.41
C ASP A 380 -41.67 42.29 4.68
N THR A 381 -41.29 41.72 5.83
CA THR A 381 -42.03 41.87 7.10
C THR A 381 -41.98 43.31 7.64
N PHE A 382 -40.80 43.90 7.78
CA PHE A 382 -40.64 45.18 8.50
C PHE A 382 -40.68 46.41 7.58
N TRP A 383 -40.47 46.26 6.26
CA TRP A 383 -40.42 47.39 5.32
C TRP A 383 -41.55 47.39 4.28
N VAL A 384 -41.95 46.24 3.73
CA VAL A 384 -43.05 46.17 2.75
C VAL A 384 -44.41 46.04 3.43
N GLN A 385 -44.56 45.12 4.37
CA GLN A 385 -45.77 44.95 5.18
C GLN A 385 -45.87 46.01 6.31
N GLY A 386 -44.75 46.64 6.68
CA GLY A 386 -44.70 47.75 7.63
C GLY A 386 -44.97 47.37 9.09
N LEU A 387 -44.81 46.09 9.45
CA LEU A 387 -45.05 45.61 10.81
C LEU A 387 -44.00 46.18 11.79
N PRO A 388 -44.41 46.81 12.91
CA PRO A 388 -43.47 47.26 13.94
C PRO A 388 -42.92 46.07 14.76
N TRP A 389 -41.69 46.19 15.24
CA TRP A 389 -41.08 45.15 16.08
C TRP A 389 -41.66 45.15 17.50
N HIS A 390 -42.74 44.40 17.70
CA HIS A 390 -43.25 44.06 19.04
C HIS A 390 -42.31 43.08 19.75
N LYS A 391 -42.11 43.27 21.06
CA LYS A 391 -41.23 42.40 21.86
C LYS A 391 -41.76 40.98 21.95
N ASP A 392 -43.07 40.86 21.98
CA ASP A 392 -43.81 39.67 22.37
C ASP A 392 -43.89 38.67 21.20
N CYS A 393 -43.81 39.19 19.96
CA CYS A 393 -43.60 38.42 18.73
C CYS A 393 -42.13 37.99 18.49
N THR A 394 -41.15 38.48 19.27
CA THR A 394 -39.71 38.19 19.06
C THR A 394 -39.37 36.68 19.02
N PRO A 395 -39.97 35.78 19.83
CA PRO A 395 -39.72 34.33 19.74
C PRO A 395 -40.06 33.75 18.35
N ILE A 396 -41.13 34.24 17.71
CA ILE A 396 -41.56 33.80 16.37
C ILE A 396 -40.53 34.24 15.33
N TYR A 397 -40.06 35.50 15.39
CA TYR A 397 -38.99 35.98 14.51
C TYR A 397 -37.68 35.20 14.69
N ILE A 398 -37.32 34.85 15.93
CA ILE A 398 -36.17 33.97 16.23
C ILE A 398 -36.37 32.57 15.60
N GLN A 399 -37.58 32.01 15.64
CA GLN A 399 -37.89 30.72 15.03
C GLN A 399 -37.70 30.74 13.49
N PHE A 400 -38.07 31.84 12.81
CA PHE A 400 -37.75 32.02 11.38
C PHE A 400 -36.24 32.13 11.13
N PHE A 401 -35.49 32.89 11.95
CA PHE A 401 -34.03 32.95 11.82
C PHE A 401 -33.35 31.59 12.01
N VAL A 402 -33.83 30.77 12.96
CA VAL A 402 -33.34 29.40 13.16
C VAL A 402 -33.71 28.49 11.97
N LYS A 403 -34.92 28.60 11.40
CA LYS A 403 -35.29 27.90 10.16
C LYS A 403 -34.35 28.25 9.00
N PHE A 404 -34.06 29.53 8.77
CA PHE A 404 -33.13 29.96 7.72
C PHE A 404 -31.70 29.46 7.96
N PHE A 405 -31.24 29.43 9.21
CA PHE A 405 -29.95 28.84 9.57
C PHE A 405 -29.91 27.33 9.29
N ILE A 406 -30.95 26.58 9.65
CA ILE A 406 -31.08 25.14 9.37
C ILE A 406 -31.08 24.86 7.86
N ILE A 407 -31.75 25.69 7.05
CA ILE A 407 -31.67 25.60 5.58
C ILE A 407 -30.22 25.83 5.11
N GLY A 408 -29.52 26.82 5.67
CA GLY A 408 -28.10 27.06 5.41
C GLY A 408 -27.19 25.87 5.73
N VAL A 409 -27.34 25.28 6.93
CA VAL A 409 -26.58 24.08 7.35
C VAL A 409 -26.93 22.87 6.46
N THR A 410 -28.20 22.70 6.09
CA THR A 410 -28.63 21.63 5.17
C THR A 410 -27.99 21.77 3.78
N VAL A 411 -27.89 23.01 3.26
CA VAL A 411 -27.16 23.31 2.01
C VAL A 411 -25.66 23.04 2.15
N LEU A 412 -25.06 23.29 3.32
CA LEU A 412 -23.65 22.98 3.57
C LEU A 412 -23.40 21.46 3.61
N VAL A 413 -24.19 20.70 4.36
CA VAL A 413 -24.09 19.23 4.48
C VAL A 413 -24.22 18.54 3.13
N VAL A 414 -25.17 18.97 2.28
CA VAL A 414 -25.30 18.40 0.92
C VAL A 414 -24.28 18.98 -0.08
N ALA A 415 -23.62 20.09 0.23
CA ALA A 415 -22.52 20.57 -0.60
C ALA A 415 -21.19 19.84 -0.32
N VAL A 416 -20.95 19.38 0.92
CA VAL A 416 -19.69 18.75 1.34
C VAL A 416 -19.73 17.23 1.07
N PRO A 417 -18.84 16.67 0.22
CA PRO A 417 -18.84 15.25 -0.11
C PRO A 417 -18.07 14.42 0.94
N GLU A 418 -18.70 14.15 2.09
CA GLU A 418 -18.13 13.37 3.21
C GLU A 418 -17.65 11.97 2.79
N GLY A 419 -18.41 11.28 1.94
CA GLY A 419 -18.12 9.92 1.47
C GLY A 419 -16.94 9.82 0.50
N LEU A 420 -16.32 10.93 0.10
CA LEU A 420 -15.31 10.96 -0.96
C LEU A 420 -13.96 10.31 -0.58
N PRO A 421 -13.37 10.54 0.62
CA PRO A 421 -12.21 9.76 1.09
C PRO A 421 -12.57 8.30 1.43
N LEU A 422 -13.80 8.08 1.90
CA LEU A 422 -14.32 6.75 2.28
C LEU A 422 -14.45 5.84 1.04
N ALA A 423 -14.98 6.36 -0.07
CA ALA A 423 -15.14 5.65 -1.34
C ALA A 423 -13.82 5.06 -1.88
N VAL A 424 -12.71 5.80 -1.75
CA VAL A 424 -11.37 5.29 -2.10
C VAL A 424 -11.06 4.04 -1.29
N THR A 425 -11.21 4.16 0.04
CA THR A 425 -10.78 3.13 0.98
C THR A 425 -11.62 1.87 0.86
N ILE A 426 -12.93 2.02 0.59
CA ILE A 426 -13.84 0.90 0.26
C ILE A 426 -13.44 0.23 -1.06
N SER A 427 -13.22 1.01 -2.13
CA SER A 427 -12.81 0.46 -3.43
C SER A 427 -11.50 -0.33 -3.32
N LEU A 428 -10.55 0.21 -2.55
CA LEU A 428 -9.22 -0.36 -2.35
C LEU A 428 -9.26 -1.63 -1.50
N ALA A 429 -9.95 -1.62 -0.35
CA ALA A 429 -10.11 -2.80 0.50
C ALA A 429 -10.82 -3.95 -0.22
N TYR A 430 -11.89 -3.65 -0.97
CA TYR A 430 -12.59 -4.63 -1.80
C TYR A 430 -11.70 -5.16 -2.94
N SER A 431 -10.97 -4.28 -3.63
CA SER A 431 -10.08 -4.67 -4.73
C SER A 431 -8.92 -5.52 -4.24
N VAL A 432 -8.25 -5.17 -3.14
CA VAL A 432 -7.17 -5.97 -2.54
C VAL A 432 -7.66 -7.36 -2.13
N LYS A 433 -8.84 -7.46 -1.50
CA LYS A 433 -9.47 -8.74 -1.15
C LYS A 433 -9.79 -9.62 -2.37
N LYS A 434 -10.00 -9.03 -3.55
CA LYS A 434 -10.20 -9.75 -4.82
C LYS A 434 -8.86 -10.08 -5.49
N MET A 435 -7.90 -9.15 -5.48
CA MET A 435 -6.52 -9.37 -5.94
C MET A 435 -5.85 -10.55 -5.23
N MET A 436 -6.08 -10.72 -3.92
CA MET A 436 -5.60 -11.87 -3.16
C MET A 436 -6.18 -13.20 -3.69
N LYS A 437 -7.45 -13.22 -4.16
CA LYS A 437 -8.04 -14.39 -4.85
C LYS A 437 -7.47 -14.58 -6.27
N ASP A 438 -6.99 -13.49 -6.87
CA ASP A 438 -6.26 -13.44 -8.14
C ASP A 438 -4.73 -13.61 -7.97
N ASN A 439 -4.29 -14.25 -6.88
CA ASN A 439 -2.90 -14.57 -6.51
C ASN A 439 -1.96 -13.38 -6.23
N ASN A 440 -2.49 -12.16 -6.15
CA ASN A 440 -1.74 -10.93 -5.85
C ASN A 440 -2.00 -10.50 -4.39
N LEU A 441 -1.05 -10.74 -3.49
CA LEU A 441 -1.11 -10.34 -2.09
C LEU A 441 -0.52 -8.93 -1.92
N VAL A 442 -1.37 -7.92 -1.77
CA VAL A 442 -0.97 -6.52 -1.63
C VAL A 442 -0.63 -6.21 -0.17
N ARG A 443 0.60 -5.74 0.09
CA ARG A 443 1.09 -5.26 1.40
C ARG A 443 0.83 -3.75 1.55
N HIS A 444 1.18 -2.96 0.54
CA HIS A 444 0.99 -1.51 0.53
C HIS A 444 -0.19 -1.13 -0.38
N LEU A 445 -1.22 -0.51 0.20
CA LEU A 445 -2.55 -0.38 -0.40
C LEU A 445 -2.55 0.58 -1.61
N ASP A 446 -1.81 1.66 -1.49
CA ASP A 446 -1.52 2.68 -2.51
C ASP A 446 -0.89 2.09 -3.78
N ALA A 447 -0.02 1.08 -3.66
CA ALA A 447 0.57 0.39 -4.81
C ALA A 447 -0.47 -0.27 -5.73
N CYS A 448 -1.63 -0.68 -5.20
CA CYS A 448 -2.76 -1.16 -6.01
C CYS A 448 -3.27 -0.07 -6.97
N GLU A 449 -3.34 1.19 -6.53
CA GLU A 449 -3.72 2.32 -7.39
C GLU A 449 -2.59 2.66 -8.36
N THR A 450 -1.36 2.79 -7.85
CA THR A 450 -0.17 3.19 -8.62
C THR A 450 0.10 2.25 -9.78
N MET A 451 -0.09 0.93 -9.60
CA MET A 451 0.05 -0.06 -10.68
C MET A 451 -0.91 0.16 -11.85
N GLY A 452 -2.07 0.81 -11.62
CA GLY A 452 -2.99 1.19 -12.69
C GLY A 452 -2.39 2.18 -13.70
N ASN A 453 -1.39 2.96 -13.26
CA ASN A 453 -0.68 3.95 -14.06
C ASN A 453 0.69 3.49 -14.60
N ALA A 454 1.13 2.26 -14.31
CA ALA A 454 2.42 1.73 -14.74
C ALA A 454 2.69 1.94 -16.25
N THR A 455 3.88 2.47 -16.57
CA THR A 455 4.37 2.72 -17.93
C THR A 455 5.55 1.81 -18.29
N ALA A 456 6.29 1.34 -17.30
CA ALA A 456 7.40 0.41 -17.45
C ALA A 456 7.32 -0.73 -16.43
N ILE A 457 7.75 -1.93 -16.82
CA ILE A 457 8.01 -3.06 -15.92
C ILE A 457 9.47 -3.49 -16.12
N CYS A 458 10.30 -3.33 -15.10
CA CYS A 458 11.68 -3.83 -15.08
C CYS A 458 11.70 -5.17 -14.34
N SER A 459 11.83 -6.28 -15.08
CA SER A 459 11.65 -7.63 -14.56
C SER A 459 12.97 -8.41 -14.59
N ASP A 460 13.32 -9.14 -13.52
CA ASP A 460 14.34 -10.18 -13.64
C ASP A 460 13.84 -11.34 -14.51
N LYS A 461 14.79 -12.04 -15.14
CA LYS A 461 14.54 -13.22 -15.95
C LYS A 461 14.26 -14.46 -15.08
N THR A 462 15.02 -14.64 -14.00
CA THR A 462 14.98 -15.81 -13.10
C THR A 462 13.82 -15.64 -12.12
N GLY A 463 13.17 -16.75 -11.73
CA GLY A 463 12.00 -16.71 -10.85
C GLY A 463 10.74 -16.22 -11.56
N THR A 464 10.80 -15.03 -12.15
CA THR A 464 9.65 -14.32 -12.75
C THR A 464 9.31 -14.83 -14.16
N LEU A 465 10.21 -14.62 -15.15
CA LEU A 465 9.90 -14.91 -16.56
C LEU A 465 10.11 -16.38 -16.94
N THR A 466 11.05 -17.04 -16.28
CA THR A 466 11.32 -18.48 -16.40
C THR A 466 10.70 -19.28 -15.26
N MET A 467 10.64 -20.60 -15.40
CA MET A 467 10.13 -21.51 -14.38
C MET A 467 11.05 -21.65 -13.15
N ASN A 468 12.26 -21.08 -13.19
CA ASN A 468 13.32 -21.28 -12.20
C ASN A 468 13.62 -22.78 -11.97
N ARG A 469 13.50 -23.57 -13.05
CA ARG A 469 13.54 -25.05 -13.11
C ARG A 469 14.38 -25.47 -14.30
N MET A 470 15.65 -25.78 -14.06
CA MET A 470 16.56 -26.17 -15.14
C MET A 470 16.14 -27.51 -15.76
N THR A 471 16.19 -27.59 -17.10
CA THR A 471 15.81 -28.76 -17.91
C THR A 471 16.81 -28.98 -19.05
N VAL A 472 17.12 -30.23 -19.38
CA VAL A 472 17.85 -30.55 -20.63
C VAL A 472 16.88 -30.37 -21.79
N VAL A 473 17.22 -29.51 -22.74
CA VAL A 473 16.42 -29.30 -23.96
C VAL A 473 17.14 -29.85 -25.20
N GLN A 474 18.47 -29.80 -25.22
CA GLN A 474 19.28 -30.34 -26.32
C GLN A 474 20.31 -31.34 -25.83
N ALA A 475 20.65 -32.32 -26.67
CA ALA A 475 21.69 -33.31 -26.38
C ALA A 475 22.50 -33.65 -27.63
N TYR A 476 23.81 -33.78 -27.48
CA TYR A 476 24.70 -34.42 -28.44
C TYR A 476 25.15 -35.76 -27.88
N VAL A 477 24.74 -36.84 -28.52
CA VAL A 477 25.01 -38.23 -28.12
C VAL A 477 24.98 -39.12 -29.36
N ALA A 478 25.75 -40.21 -29.38
CA ALA A 478 25.82 -41.14 -30.51
C ALA A 478 26.08 -40.43 -31.86
N ASP A 479 27.13 -39.59 -31.89
CA ASP A 479 27.56 -38.78 -33.05
C ASP A 479 26.50 -37.81 -33.65
N LYS A 480 25.42 -37.50 -32.92
CA LYS A 480 24.29 -36.70 -33.42
C LYS A 480 23.82 -35.63 -32.44
N HIS A 481 23.61 -34.41 -32.95
CA HIS A 481 22.96 -33.30 -32.24
C HIS A 481 21.44 -33.40 -32.35
N TYR A 482 20.77 -33.50 -31.20
CA TYR A 482 19.32 -33.44 -31.06
C TYR A 482 18.93 -32.08 -30.46
N ARG A 483 18.02 -31.36 -31.14
CA ARG A 483 17.49 -30.04 -30.72
C ARG A 483 16.34 -30.10 -29.71
N ASN A 484 15.80 -31.30 -29.50
CA ASN A 484 14.88 -31.66 -28.44
C ASN A 484 15.48 -32.88 -27.70
N VAL A 485 14.96 -33.23 -26.52
CA VAL A 485 15.29 -34.51 -25.86
C VAL A 485 14.96 -35.67 -26.82
N PRO A 486 15.91 -36.57 -27.13
CA PRO A 486 15.66 -37.73 -27.99
C PRO A 486 14.78 -38.77 -27.29
N GLU A 487 13.95 -39.48 -28.07
CA GLU A 487 13.25 -40.66 -27.56
C GLU A 487 14.23 -41.77 -27.14
N PRO A 488 13.94 -42.58 -26.10
CA PRO A 488 14.86 -43.58 -25.58
C PRO A 488 15.37 -44.59 -26.64
N GLN A 489 14.53 -44.88 -27.63
CA GLN A 489 14.82 -45.82 -28.73
C GLN A 489 15.90 -45.33 -29.69
N LEU A 490 16.23 -44.03 -29.68
CA LEU A 490 17.23 -43.40 -30.55
C LEU A 490 18.65 -43.40 -29.95
N ILE A 491 18.81 -43.87 -28.71
CA ILE A 491 20.10 -44.00 -28.02
C ILE A 491 20.43 -45.50 -27.87
N PRO A 492 21.58 -45.99 -28.36
CA PRO A 492 22.03 -47.36 -28.15
C PRO A 492 22.10 -47.72 -26.65
N ALA A 493 21.62 -48.91 -26.28
CA ALA A 493 21.50 -49.34 -24.87
C ALA A 493 22.82 -49.21 -24.08
N ALA A 494 23.94 -49.64 -24.67
CA ALA A 494 25.27 -49.51 -24.04
C ALA A 494 25.67 -48.05 -23.73
N ILE A 495 25.19 -47.07 -24.51
CA ILE A 495 25.40 -45.64 -24.27
C ILE A 495 24.41 -45.15 -23.21
N MET A 496 23.14 -45.56 -23.29
CA MET A 496 22.08 -45.23 -22.34
C MET A 496 22.48 -45.61 -20.90
N ASP A 497 22.95 -46.83 -20.71
CA ASP A 497 23.21 -47.36 -19.37
C ASP A 497 24.45 -46.71 -18.73
N ILE A 498 25.50 -46.41 -19.53
CA ILE A 498 26.65 -45.60 -19.08
C ILE A 498 26.23 -44.16 -18.75
N LEU A 499 25.39 -43.55 -19.59
CA LEU A 499 24.92 -42.18 -19.43
C LEU A 499 24.07 -42.00 -18.16
N VAL A 500 23.10 -42.90 -17.94
CA VAL A 500 22.18 -42.83 -16.80
C VAL A 500 22.88 -43.21 -15.49
N LEU A 501 23.74 -44.23 -15.49
CA LEU A 501 24.59 -44.55 -14.32
C LEU A 501 25.45 -43.34 -13.94
N GLY A 502 26.14 -42.73 -14.92
CA GLY A 502 26.98 -41.55 -14.71
C GLY A 502 26.21 -40.34 -14.18
N ILE A 503 25.01 -40.07 -14.69
CA ILE A 503 24.13 -38.99 -14.21
C ILE A 503 23.68 -39.22 -12.76
N SER A 504 23.28 -40.45 -12.43
CA SER A 504 22.68 -40.82 -11.13
C SER A 504 23.70 -40.77 -9.99
N VAL A 505 24.92 -41.25 -10.27
CA VAL A 505 26.02 -41.39 -9.30
C VAL A 505 26.90 -40.13 -9.21
N ASN A 506 27.18 -39.46 -10.33
CA ASN A 506 27.95 -38.21 -10.31
C ASN A 506 27.03 -37.00 -10.10
N SER A 507 26.12 -37.06 -9.13
CA SER A 507 25.23 -35.97 -8.68
C SER A 507 24.94 -36.16 -7.20
N ALA A 508 24.89 -35.08 -6.41
CA ALA A 508 24.77 -35.17 -4.96
C ALA A 508 23.48 -35.92 -4.54
N TYR A 509 23.55 -36.77 -3.51
CA TYR A 509 22.40 -37.57 -3.07
C TYR A 509 21.33 -36.72 -2.37
N THR A 510 21.70 -35.50 -1.95
CA THR A 510 20.78 -34.43 -1.54
C THR A 510 20.04 -33.77 -2.71
N THR A 511 20.55 -33.85 -3.94
CA THR A 511 19.84 -33.39 -5.15
C THR A 511 18.83 -34.44 -5.58
N ASN A 512 17.53 -34.11 -5.59
CA ASN A 512 16.45 -35.03 -5.97
C ASN A 512 15.30 -34.33 -6.72
N ILE A 513 14.51 -35.12 -7.47
CA ILE A 513 13.23 -34.72 -8.02
C ILE A 513 12.13 -35.40 -7.21
N MET A 514 11.29 -34.61 -6.55
CA MET A 514 10.18 -35.10 -5.74
C MET A 514 8.85 -34.96 -6.50
N SER A 515 7.86 -35.79 -6.14
CA SER A 515 6.48 -35.67 -6.62
C SER A 515 5.91 -34.25 -6.38
N PRO A 516 4.98 -33.78 -7.22
CA PRO A 516 4.33 -32.48 -7.00
C PRO A 516 3.46 -32.51 -5.73
N GLU A 517 3.38 -31.37 -5.05
CA GLU A 517 2.57 -31.18 -3.83
C GLU A 517 1.05 -31.09 -4.10
N LYS A 518 0.66 -31.01 -5.38
CA LYS A 518 -0.73 -30.94 -5.85
C LYS A 518 -0.86 -31.84 -7.08
N GLU A 519 -1.98 -32.55 -7.21
CA GLU A 519 -2.25 -33.34 -8.41
C GLU A 519 -2.22 -32.47 -9.68
N GLY A 520 -1.59 -32.98 -10.75
CA GLY A 520 -1.34 -32.23 -11.98
C GLY A 520 -0.21 -31.18 -11.91
N GLY A 521 0.43 -30.98 -10.75
CA GLY A 521 1.56 -30.06 -10.60
C GLY A 521 2.87 -30.56 -11.24
N LEU A 522 3.84 -29.64 -11.41
CA LEU A 522 5.19 -29.99 -11.87
C LEU A 522 6.03 -30.60 -10.72
N PRO A 523 6.84 -31.66 -10.97
CA PRO A 523 7.71 -32.26 -9.95
C PRO A 523 8.69 -31.27 -9.32
N ARG A 524 8.85 -31.29 -7.99
CA ARG A 524 9.69 -30.34 -7.24
C ARG A 524 11.18 -30.70 -7.37
N GLN A 525 12.01 -29.74 -7.77
CA GLN A 525 13.47 -29.88 -7.79
C GLN A 525 14.06 -29.48 -6.43
N VAL A 526 14.91 -30.34 -5.85
CA VAL A 526 15.61 -30.11 -4.56
C VAL A 526 17.11 -30.29 -4.77
N GLY A 527 17.93 -29.46 -4.13
CA GLY A 527 19.38 -29.43 -4.32
C GLY A 527 19.80 -28.61 -5.55
N ASN A 528 20.88 -29.00 -6.22
CA ASN A 528 21.43 -28.20 -7.32
C ASN A 528 20.55 -28.35 -8.59
N LYS A 529 19.92 -27.27 -9.04
CA LYS A 529 19.02 -27.27 -10.21
C LYS A 529 19.69 -27.82 -11.48
N THR A 530 20.99 -27.58 -11.69
CA THR A 530 21.73 -28.13 -12.86
C THR A 530 21.83 -29.65 -12.80
N GLU A 531 21.90 -30.22 -11.60
CA GLU A 531 21.89 -31.68 -11.38
C GLU A 531 20.47 -32.23 -11.48
N CYS A 532 19.47 -31.50 -10.97
CA CYS A 532 18.06 -31.83 -11.17
C CYS A 532 17.68 -31.89 -12.66
N ALA A 533 18.28 -31.05 -13.51
CA ALA A 533 18.09 -31.12 -14.96
C ALA A 533 18.63 -32.43 -15.55
N LEU A 534 19.76 -32.95 -15.04
CA LEU A 534 20.37 -34.21 -15.48
C LEU A 534 19.57 -35.42 -14.98
N LEU A 535 19.16 -35.42 -13.71
CA LEU A 535 18.27 -36.46 -13.14
C LEU A 535 16.90 -36.46 -13.86
N GLY A 536 16.42 -35.28 -14.26
CA GLY A 536 15.20 -35.12 -15.06
C GLY A 536 15.36 -35.74 -16.44
N PHE A 537 16.49 -35.49 -17.11
CA PHE A 537 16.84 -36.09 -18.40
C PHE A 537 16.89 -37.63 -18.34
N ALA A 538 17.38 -38.23 -17.24
CA ALA A 538 17.30 -39.69 -17.04
C ALA A 538 15.85 -40.20 -16.99
N ASN A 539 14.98 -39.51 -16.23
CA ASN A 539 13.55 -39.82 -16.15
C ASN A 539 12.81 -39.59 -17.49
N ASP A 540 13.19 -38.56 -18.25
CA ASP A 540 12.66 -38.29 -19.58
C ASP A 540 13.04 -39.40 -20.58
N LEU A 541 14.28 -39.90 -20.49
CA LEU A 541 14.78 -41.11 -21.16
C LEU A 541 14.20 -42.43 -20.60
N LYS A 542 13.21 -42.36 -19.71
CA LYS A 542 12.44 -43.50 -19.15
C LYS A 542 13.29 -44.52 -18.38
N ARG A 543 14.33 -44.03 -17.70
CA ARG A 543 15.10 -44.80 -16.69
C ARG A 543 14.92 -44.16 -15.32
N ASP A 544 14.63 -44.95 -14.30
CA ASP A 544 14.58 -44.47 -12.93
C ASP A 544 16.01 -44.32 -12.37
N TYR A 545 16.40 -43.09 -12.02
CA TYR A 545 17.69 -42.82 -11.37
C TYR A 545 17.71 -43.32 -9.91
N GLN A 546 16.54 -43.43 -9.25
CA GLN A 546 16.47 -43.75 -7.83
C GLN A 546 16.77 -45.23 -7.57
N ALA A 547 16.32 -46.15 -8.43
CA ALA A 547 16.73 -47.55 -8.40
C ALA A 547 18.27 -47.71 -8.37
N ILE A 548 18.99 -46.96 -9.20
CA ILE A 548 20.47 -46.98 -9.26
C ILE A 548 21.08 -46.44 -7.96
N ARG A 549 20.51 -45.37 -7.39
CA ARG A 549 20.95 -44.81 -6.10
C ARG A 549 20.63 -45.71 -4.89
N ASN A 550 19.61 -46.55 -4.99
CA ASN A 550 19.29 -47.55 -3.97
C ASN A 550 20.25 -48.74 -4.03
N GLU A 551 20.68 -49.14 -5.24
CA GLU A 551 21.69 -50.19 -5.44
C GLU A 551 23.11 -49.70 -5.08
N ILE A 552 23.42 -48.45 -5.39
CA ILE A 552 24.67 -47.75 -5.07
C ILE A 552 24.36 -46.55 -4.16
N PRO A 553 24.23 -46.73 -2.83
CA PRO A 553 24.12 -45.62 -1.89
C PRO A 553 25.44 -44.82 -1.79
N GLU A 554 25.37 -43.62 -1.20
CA GLU A 554 26.51 -42.70 -1.04
C GLU A 554 27.71 -43.36 -0.32
N GLU A 555 27.44 -44.28 0.62
CA GLU A 555 28.41 -45.11 1.35
C GLU A 555 29.28 -46.02 0.44
N LYS A 556 28.82 -46.36 -0.77
CA LYS A 556 29.58 -47.20 -1.73
C LYS A 556 30.44 -46.37 -2.70
N LEU A 557 30.39 -45.04 -2.64
CA LEU A 557 31.20 -44.18 -3.49
C LEU A 557 32.65 -44.19 -2.98
N TYR A 558 33.62 -44.44 -3.87
CA TYR A 558 35.01 -44.62 -3.44
C TYR A 558 35.70 -43.27 -3.14
N LYS A 559 35.46 -42.26 -3.97
CA LYS A 559 35.86 -40.87 -3.74
C LYS A 559 34.97 -39.92 -4.53
N VAL A 560 34.63 -38.77 -3.94
CA VAL A 560 33.81 -37.73 -4.58
C VAL A 560 34.61 -36.43 -4.65
N TYR A 561 34.93 -36.02 -5.87
CA TYR A 561 35.54 -34.73 -6.19
C TYR A 561 34.42 -33.70 -6.40
N THR A 562 34.10 -32.95 -5.35
CA THR A 562 33.05 -31.92 -5.33
C THR A 562 33.28 -30.81 -6.38
N PHE A 563 32.27 -29.99 -6.66
CA PHE A 563 32.45 -28.88 -7.59
C PHE A 563 33.48 -27.86 -7.07
N ASN A 564 34.50 -27.58 -7.86
CA ASN A 564 35.51 -26.55 -7.57
C ASN A 564 35.56 -25.56 -8.75
N SER A 565 35.48 -24.26 -8.43
CA SER A 565 35.34 -23.16 -9.41
C SER A 565 36.53 -22.99 -10.37
N CYS A 566 37.72 -23.46 -10.00
CA CYS A 566 38.91 -23.43 -10.87
C CYS A 566 38.84 -24.53 -11.94
N ARG A 567 38.38 -25.74 -11.59
CA ARG A 567 38.19 -26.85 -12.56
C ARG A 567 36.84 -26.83 -13.28
N LYS A 568 35.84 -26.13 -12.72
CA LYS A 568 34.43 -26.07 -13.17
C LYS A 568 33.81 -27.45 -13.47
N SER A 569 34.17 -28.43 -12.65
CA SER A 569 33.76 -29.83 -12.80
C SER A 569 33.64 -30.54 -11.44
N MET A 570 32.83 -31.60 -11.43
CA MET A 570 32.61 -32.54 -10.33
C MET A 570 32.78 -33.97 -10.87
N SER A 571 33.38 -34.86 -10.08
CA SER A 571 33.60 -36.25 -10.50
C SER A 571 33.41 -37.23 -9.34
N THR A 572 32.83 -38.40 -9.62
CA THR A 572 32.62 -39.49 -8.63
C THR A 572 33.31 -40.76 -9.10
N VAL A 573 34.04 -41.42 -8.21
CA VAL A 573 34.74 -42.68 -8.44
C VAL A 573 33.94 -43.83 -7.87
N LEU A 574 33.69 -44.85 -8.69
CA LEU A 574 33.19 -46.16 -8.28
C LEU A 574 34.31 -47.20 -8.34
N LYS A 575 34.25 -48.20 -7.45
CA LYS A 575 35.06 -49.41 -7.51
C LYS A 575 34.19 -50.56 -8.01
N ASN A 576 34.64 -51.21 -9.08
CA ASN A 576 33.96 -52.32 -9.73
C ASN A 576 34.26 -53.65 -8.99
N ALA A 577 33.42 -54.67 -9.21
CA ALA A 577 33.57 -55.98 -8.57
C ALA A 577 34.82 -56.77 -9.02
N ASP A 578 35.44 -56.40 -10.14
CA ASP A 578 36.72 -56.93 -10.62
C ASP A 578 37.94 -56.23 -10.00
N GLY A 579 37.72 -55.23 -9.14
CA GLY A 579 38.75 -54.40 -8.52
C GLY A 579 39.19 -53.18 -9.33
N SER A 580 38.71 -53.01 -10.57
CA SER A 580 38.97 -51.81 -11.38
C SER A 580 38.19 -50.60 -10.85
N PHE A 581 38.58 -49.39 -11.25
CA PHE A 581 37.85 -48.16 -10.89
C PHE A 581 37.27 -47.46 -12.12
N ARG A 582 36.07 -46.91 -11.99
CA ARG A 582 35.42 -46.07 -13.00
C ARG A 582 35.11 -44.70 -12.39
N MET A 583 35.72 -43.65 -12.92
CA MET A 583 35.39 -42.27 -12.59
C MET A 583 34.40 -41.70 -13.61
N PHE A 584 33.27 -41.20 -13.14
CA PHE A 584 32.37 -40.34 -13.92
C PHE A 584 32.71 -38.87 -13.64
N SER A 585 32.63 -38.01 -14.66
CA SER A 585 32.94 -36.59 -14.55
C SER A 585 31.92 -35.73 -15.32
N LYS A 586 31.57 -34.57 -14.76
CA LYS A 586 30.66 -33.59 -15.36
C LYS A 586 31.20 -32.18 -15.15
N GLY A 587 30.98 -31.30 -16.12
CA GLY A 587 31.46 -29.92 -16.00
C GLY A 587 31.16 -29.06 -17.22
N ALA A 588 31.68 -27.83 -17.18
CA ALA A 588 31.60 -26.90 -18.30
C ALA A 588 32.23 -27.52 -19.57
N SER A 589 31.49 -27.52 -20.67
CA SER A 589 31.84 -28.34 -21.85
C SER A 589 33.18 -27.94 -22.46
N GLU A 590 33.42 -26.64 -22.60
CA GLU A 590 34.64 -26.04 -23.13
C GLU A 590 35.90 -26.27 -22.29
N ILE A 591 35.75 -26.82 -21.07
CA ILE A 591 36.82 -27.26 -20.19
C ILE A 591 36.94 -28.78 -20.22
N LEU A 592 35.84 -29.52 -20.04
CA LEU A 592 35.89 -30.98 -19.94
C LEU A 592 36.24 -31.65 -21.28
N LEU A 593 35.80 -31.10 -22.43
CA LEU A 593 36.23 -31.58 -23.76
C LEU A 593 37.75 -31.53 -23.92
N LYS A 594 38.44 -30.52 -23.36
CA LYS A 594 39.91 -30.42 -23.47
C LYS A 594 40.62 -31.58 -22.77
N LYS A 595 40.05 -32.06 -21.66
CA LYS A 595 40.49 -33.22 -20.88
C LYS A 595 40.07 -34.58 -21.50
N CYS A 596 39.22 -34.59 -22.53
CA CYS A 596 38.82 -35.81 -23.24
C CYS A 596 39.84 -36.21 -24.32
N SER A 597 40.24 -37.49 -24.32
CA SER A 597 41.06 -38.12 -25.35
C SER A 597 40.29 -39.12 -26.22
N LYS A 598 39.11 -39.54 -25.78
CA LYS A 598 38.20 -40.46 -26.49
C LYS A 598 36.79 -39.86 -26.60
N LEU A 599 36.02 -40.35 -27.58
CA LEU A 599 34.60 -40.05 -27.80
C LEU A 599 33.84 -41.36 -27.97
N LEU A 600 32.68 -41.49 -27.31
CA LEU A 600 31.80 -42.64 -27.45
C LEU A 600 30.94 -42.50 -28.71
N THR A 601 31.11 -43.41 -29.66
CA THR A 601 30.45 -43.34 -30.98
C THR A 601 29.09 -44.03 -31.00
N ALA A 602 28.32 -43.84 -32.08
CA ALA A 602 27.01 -44.48 -32.26
C ALA A 602 27.01 -46.02 -32.22
N SER A 603 28.16 -46.70 -32.36
CA SER A 603 28.26 -48.15 -32.18
C SER A 603 28.41 -48.60 -30.71
N GLY A 604 28.62 -47.66 -29.78
CA GLY A 604 29.05 -47.94 -28.41
C GLY A 604 30.56 -48.08 -28.25
N GLU A 605 31.35 -48.00 -29.33
CA GLU A 605 32.82 -48.08 -29.28
C GLU A 605 33.47 -46.72 -29.00
N THR A 606 34.66 -46.73 -28.36
CA THR A 606 35.43 -45.51 -28.09
C THR A 606 36.38 -45.17 -29.23
N LYS A 607 36.16 -44.03 -29.89
CA LYS A 607 37.02 -43.47 -30.95
C LYS A 607 38.02 -42.49 -30.36
N VAL A 608 39.24 -42.45 -30.92
CA VAL A 608 40.26 -41.44 -30.56
C VAL A 608 39.77 -40.04 -30.94
N PHE A 609 39.71 -39.13 -29.96
CA PHE A 609 39.12 -37.80 -30.11
C PHE A 609 40.21 -36.74 -30.33
N ARG A 610 40.49 -36.42 -31.59
CA ARG A 610 41.62 -35.56 -32.00
C ARG A 610 41.35 -34.09 -31.64
N PRO A 611 42.37 -33.22 -31.57
CA PRO A 611 42.16 -31.79 -31.33
C PRO A 611 41.20 -31.13 -32.33
N ARG A 612 41.28 -31.54 -33.62
CA ARG A 612 40.36 -31.08 -34.66
C ARG A 612 38.91 -31.53 -34.43
N ASP A 613 38.70 -32.77 -33.98
CA ASP A 613 37.36 -33.28 -33.65
C ASP A 613 36.76 -32.52 -32.45
N ARG A 614 37.61 -32.14 -31.48
CA ARG A 614 37.25 -31.28 -30.34
C ARG A 614 36.84 -29.88 -30.78
N GLU A 615 37.62 -29.23 -31.65
CA GLU A 615 37.26 -27.91 -32.21
C GLU A 615 35.99 -27.96 -33.06
N ASP A 616 35.82 -28.99 -33.88
CA ASP A 616 34.61 -29.19 -34.68
C ASP A 616 33.39 -29.35 -33.79
N MET A 617 33.46 -30.10 -32.67
CA MET A 617 32.35 -30.23 -31.72
C MET A 617 32.08 -28.93 -30.96
N VAL A 618 33.11 -28.13 -30.65
CA VAL A 618 32.91 -26.78 -30.10
C VAL A 618 32.14 -25.90 -31.09
N LYS A 619 32.61 -25.77 -32.33
CA LYS A 619 32.03 -24.86 -33.34
C LYS A 619 30.67 -25.31 -33.89
N LYS A 620 30.42 -26.61 -33.99
CA LYS A 620 29.19 -27.17 -34.61
C LYS A 620 28.08 -27.50 -33.61
N VAL A 621 28.38 -27.58 -32.31
CA VAL A 621 27.42 -28.00 -31.28
C VAL A 621 27.39 -27.02 -30.11
N ILE A 622 28.53 -26.79 -29.46
CA ILE A 622 28.60 -25.99 -28.21
C ILE A 622 28.35 -24.50 -28.49
N GLU A 623 28.98 -23.92 -29.51
CA GLU A 623 28.78 -22.52 -29.90
C GLU A 623 27.31 -22.25 -30.32
N PRO A 624 26.66 -23.07 -31.17
CA PRO A 624 25.22 -22.99 -31.43
C PRO A 624 24.35 -23.07 -30.16
N MET A 625 24.54 -24.09 -29.31
CA MET A 625 23.80 -24.23 -28.05
C MET A 625 23.95 -22.98 -27.16
N ALA A 626 25.17 -22.47 -27.01
CA ALA A 626 25.44 -21.26 -26.21
C ALA A 626 24.88 -19.98 -26.86
N SER A 627 24.76 -19.92 -28.18
CA SER A 627 24.13 -18.80 -28.91
C SER A 627 22.61 -18.79 -28.74
N GLU A 628 21.98 -19.96 -28.62
CA GLU A 628 20.57 -20.13 -28.24
C GLU A 628 20.32 -19.90 -26.73
N GLY A 629 21.38 -19.60 -25.96
CA GLY A 629 21.34 -19.26 -24.55
C GLY A 629 21.55 -20.43 -23.58
N LEU A 630 21.73 -21.66 -24.09
CA LEU A 630 21.77 -22.89 -23.31
C LEU A 630 23.08 -23.03 -22.51
N ARG A 631 22.98 -23.52 -21.27
CA ARG A 631 24.12 -23.90 -20.44
C ARG A 631 24.62 -25.28 -20.86
N THR A 632 25.74 -25.32 -21.57
CA THR A 632 26.33 -26.56 -22.11
C THR A 632 27.16 -27.33 -21.07
N ILE A 633 26.67 -28.50 -20.63
CA ILE A 633 27.39 -29.41 -19.72
C ILE A 633 27.86 -30.66 -20.48
N CYS A 634 29.14 -31.02 -20.31
CA CYS A 634 29.69 -32.26 -20.84
C CYS A 634 29.65 -33.35 -19.76
N LEU A 635 29.34 -34.57 -20.17
CA LEU A 635 29.36 -35.79 -19.38
C LEU A 635 30.42 -36.74 -19.96
N ALA A 636 31.32 -37.21 -19.11
CA ALA A 636 32.45 -38.05 -19.50
C ALA A 636 32.76 -39.11 -18.42
N TYR A 637 33.53 -40.13 -18.79
CA TYR A 637 34.06 -41.12 -17.83
C TYR A 637 35.51 -41.50 -18.14
N ARG A 638 36.20 -42.11 -17.18
CA ARG A 638 37.50 -42.77 -17.36
C ARG A 638 37.53 -44.06 -16.54
N ASP A 639 38.07 -45.10 -17.16
CA ASP A 639 38.36 -46.39 -16.53
C ASP A 639 39.83 -46.44 -16.12
N PHE A 640 40.09 -47.05 -14.97
CA PHE A 640 41.41 -47.32 -14.42
C PHE A 640 41.50 -48.84 -14.18
N PRO A 641 42.13 -49.60 -15.10
CA PRO A 641 42.19 -51.05 -15.02
C PRO A 641 43.20 -51.49 -13.95
N VAL A 642 42.95 -52.63 -13.32
CA VAL A 642 43.81 -53.18 -12.23
C VAL A 642 45.28 -53.35 -12.66
N SER A 643 45.53 -53.54 -13.96
CA SER A 643 46.87 -53.63 -14.56
C SER A 643 47.70 -52.34 -14.50
N GLU A 644 47.08 -51.18 -14.28
CA GLU A 644 47.77 -49.88 -14.14
C GLU A 644 48.06 -49.53 -12.66
N GLY A 645 47.61 -50.37 -11.71
CA GLY A 645 47.70 -50.11 -10.27
C GLY A 645 46.56 -49.22 -9.76
N GLU A 646 46.58 -48.90 -8.47
CA GLU A 646 45.67 -47.90 -7.90
C GLU A 646 46.25 -46.49 -8.12
N PRO A 647 45.49 -45.55 -8.72
CA PRO A 647 45.93 -44.17 -8.90
C PRO A 647 46.20 -43.47 -7.56
N ASP A 648 47.14 -42.51 -7.57
CA ASP A 648 47.18 -41.49 -6.52
C ASP A 648 45.91 -40.64 -6.62
N TRP A 649 45.00 -40.81 -5.66
CA TRP A 649 43.70 -40.14 -5.65
C TRP A 649 43.76 -38.70 -5.12
N ASP A 650 44.87 -38.23 -4.56
CA ASP A 650 45.03 -36.85 -4.09
C ASP A 650 45.63 -35.95 -5.18
N GLN A 651 46.38 -36.55 -6.13
CA GLN A 651 46.94 -35.89 -7.30
C GLN A 651 45.89 -35.63 -8.42
N GLU A 652 44.83 -34.87 -8.10
CA GLU A 652 43.62 -34.66 -8.93
C GLU A 652 43.87 -34.36 -10.42
N ASN A 653 44.94 -33.63 -10.73
CA ASN A 653 45.21 -33.14 -12.09
C ASN A 653 45.44 -34.28 -13.08
N ASP A 654 46.14 -35.33 -12.67
CA ASP A 654 46.54 -36.45 -13.54
C ASP A 654 45.39 -37.46 -13.74
N ILE A 655 44.54 -37.59 -12.71
CA ILE A 655 43.27 -38.34 -12.73
C ILE A 655 42.30 -37.69 -13.74
N LEU A 656 42.16 -36.36 -13.68
CA LEU A 656 41.29 -35.56 -14.55
C LEU A 656 41.90 -35.31 -15.95
N THR A 657 42.51 -36.33 -16.54
CA THR A 657 42.96 -36.38 -17.94
C THR A 657 42.40 -37.61 -18.65
N SER A 658 42.61 -37.70 -19.98
CA SER A 658 42.32 -38.90 -20.80
C SER A 658 40.88 -39.42 -20.69
N LEU A 659 39.92 -38.51 -20.54
CA LEU A 659 38.50 -38.86 -20.39
C LEU A 659 37.89 -39.33 -21.73
N THR A 660 36.82 -40.13 -21.63
CA THR A 660 35.93 -40.49 -22.74
C THR A 660 34.67 -39.63 -22.67
N CYS A 661 34.45 -38.78 -23.67
CA CYS A 661 33.24 -37.99 -23.79
C CYS A 661 32.05 -38.90 -24.16
N VAL A 662 30.95 -38.81 -23.41
CA VAL A 662 29.71 -39.59 -23.62
C VAL A 662 28.63 -38.72 -24.27
N CYS A 663 28.41 -37.52 -23.72
CA CYS A 663 27.33 -36.64 -24.12
C CYS A 663 27.67 -35.18 -23.80
N VAL A 664 27.14 -34.25 -24.60
CA VAL A 664 27.06 -32.82 -24.25
C VAL A 664 25.58 -32.42 -24.24
N VAL A 665 25.10 -31.88 -23.13
CA VAL A 665 23.70 -31.43 -22.98
C VAL A 665 23.61 -29.91 -22.92
N GLY A 666 22.64 -29.36 -23.64
CA GLY A 666 22.22 -27.96 -23.53
C GLY A 666 21.06 -27.85 -22.54
N ILE A 667 21.33 -27.23 -21.38
CA ILE A 667 20.36 -27.04 -20.30
C ILE A 667 19.83 -25.61 -20.35
N GLU A 668 18.51 -25.41 -20.28
CA GLU A 668 17.91 -24.09 -20.05
C GLU A 668 16.89 -24.08 -18.92
N ASP A 669 16.63 -22.86 -18.45
CA ASP A 669 15.50 -22.53 -17.59
C ASP A 669 14.36 -22.05 -18.50
N PRO A 670 13.30 -22.83 -18.70
CA PRO A 670 12.30 -22.56 -19.74
C PRO A 670 11.41 -21.37 -19.36
N VAL A 671 10.99 -20.61 -20.37
CA VAL A 671 10.00 -19.54 -20.24
C VAL A 671 8.65 -20.13 -19.83
N ARG A 672 7.93 -19.46 -18.92
CA ARG A 672 6.58 -19.90 -18.51
C ARG A 672 5.59 -19.74 -19.69
N PRO A 673 4.74 -20.73 -20.04
CA PRO A 673 3.90 -20.71 -21.25
C PRO A 673 3.01 -19.46 -21.42
N GLU A 674 2.60 -18.87 -20.31
CA GLU A 674 1.72 -17.69 -20.22
C GLU A 674 2.44 -16.34 -20.35
N VAL A 675 3.77 -16.31 -20.13
CA VAL A 675 4.58 -15.07 -20.16
C VAL A 675 4.52 -14.35 -21.52
N PRO A 676 4.61 -15.01 -22.70
CA PRO A 676 4.53 -14.32 -23.99
C PRO A 676 3.18 -13.61 -24.24
N ASP A 677 2.05 -14.19 -23.84
CA ASP A 677 0.74 -13.53 -23.96
C ASP A 677 0.58 -12.40 -22.92
N ALA A 678 1.05 -12.61 -21.69
CA ALA A 678 1.05 -11.59 -20.65
C ALA A 678 1.88 -10.35 -21.04
N ILE A 679 3.07 -10.54 -21.62
CA ILE A 679 3.92 -9.45 -22.14
C ILE A 679 3.23 -8.74 -23.33
N LYS A 680 2.62 -9.49 -24.25
CA LYS A 680 1.84 -8.94 -25.36
C LYS A 680 0.64 -8.09 -24.88
N LYS A 681 -0.02 -8.53 -23.81
CA LYS A 681 -1.09 -7.76 -23.12
C LYS A 681 -0.54 -6.48 -22.48
N CYS A 682 0.59 -6.52 -21.79
CA CYS A 682 1.27 -5.33 -21.26
C CYS A 682 1.65 -4.33 -22.36
N GLN A 683 2.29 -4.79 -23.44
CA GLN A 683 2.67 -3.94 -24.59
C GLN A 683 1.43 -3.27 -25.22
N ARG A 684 0.33 -4.03 -25.43
CA ARG A 684 -0.95 -3.50 -25.93
C ARG A 684 -1.57 -2.46 -24.98
N ALA A 685 -1.42 -2.64 -23.67
CA ALA A 685 -1.86 -1.70 -22.64
C ALA A 685 -0.96 -0.45 -22.50
N GLY A 686 0.08 -0.31 -23.34
CA GLY A 686 1.03 0.80 -23.34
C GLY A 686 2.19 0.66 -22.37
N ILE A 687 2.44 -0.53 -21.82
CA ILE A 687 3.45 -0.79 -20.79
C ILE A 687 4.69 -1.42 -21.41
N THR A 688 5.85 -0.80 -21.21
CA THR A 688 7.13 -1.27 -21.75
C THR A 688 7.82 -2.22 -20.78
N VAL A 689 7.76 -3.53 -21.07
CA VAL A 689 8.52 -4.55 -20.34
C VAL A 689 10.00 -4.48 -20.72
N ARG A 690 10.88 -4.53 -19.72
CA ARG A 690 12.34 -4.58 -19.84
C ARG A 690 12.87 -5.73 -18.99
N MET A 691 13.82 -6.50 -19.54
CA MET A 691 14.54 -7.53 -18.79
C MET A 691 15.80 -6.93 -18.16
N VAL A 692 16.00 -7.15 -16.87
CA VAL A 692 17.18 -6.69 -16.12
C VAL A 692 17.72 -7.86 -15.30
N THR A 693 18.87 -8.43 -15.68
CA THR A 693 19.33 -9.71 -15.13
C THR A 693 20.85 -9.85 -15.08
N GLY A 694 21.36 -10.66 -14.14
CA GLY A 694 22.77 -11.02 -14.02
C GLY A 694 23.29 -11.98 -15.10
N ASP A 695 22.41 -12.56 -15.92
CA ASP A 695 22.78 -13.50 -17.00
C ASP A 695 23.62 -12.86 -18.12
N ASN A 696 24.27 -13.73 -18.93
CA ASN A 696 24.99 -13.34 -20.14
C ASN A 696 24.05 -12.71 -21.18
N ILE A 697 24.49 -11.65 -21.88
CA ILE A 697 23.72 -10.94 -22.90
C ILE A 697 23.16 -11.84 -24.01
N ASN A 698 23.82 -12.94 -24.38
CA ASN A 698 23.31 -13.88 -25.37
C ASN A 698 22.08 -14.65 -24.83
N THR A 699 22.17 -15.22 -23.63
CA THR A 699 21.05 -15.88 -22.95
C THR A 699 19.91 -14.90 -22.70
N ALA A 700 20.19 -13.70 -22.19
CA ALA A 700 19.19 -12.68 -21.96
C ALA A 700 18.47 -12.24 -23.25
N ARG A 701 19.19 -12.08 -24.38
CA ARG A 701 18.60 -11.79 -25.69
C ARG A 701 17.75 -12.96 -26.21
N ALA A 702 18.20 -14.21 -26.05
CA ALA A 702 17.45 -15.39 -26.47
C ALA A 702 16.12 -15.51 -25.70
N ILE A 703 16.15 -15.39 -24.37
CA ILE A 703 14.94 -15.40 -23.53
C ILE A 703 14.05 -14.18 -23.84
N ALA A 704 14.60 -12.98 -23.99
CA ALA A 704 13.82 -11.78 -24.35
C ALA A 704 13.11 -11.92 -25.71
N THR A 705 13.70 -12.66 -26.65
CA THR A 705 13.08 -12.99 -27.95
C THR A 705 11.98 -14.05 -27.78
N LYS A 706 12.24 -15.14 -27.02
CA LYS A 706 11.21 -16.16 -26.67
C LYS A 706 10.01 -15.54 -25.93
N CYS A 707 10.24 -14.54 -25.09
CA CYS A 707 9.21 -13.81 -24.34
C CYS A 707 8.48 -12.71 -25.14
N GLY A 708 8.92 -12.38 -26.36
CA GLY A 708 8.34 -11.26 -27.14
C GLY A 708 8.66 -9.85 -26.62
N ILE A 709 9.69 -9.71 -25.77
CA ILE A 709 10.24 -8.40 -25.33
C ILE A 709 11.03 -7.74 -26.48
N LEU A 710 11.63 -8.57 -27.34
CA LEU A 710 12.27 -8.20 -28.59
C LEU A 710 11.55 -8.91 -29.74
N GLN A 711 11.17 -8.19 -30.79
CA GLN A 711 10.62 -8.76 -32.02
C GLN A 711 11.70 -8.82 -33.12
N PRO A 712 11.65 -9.82 -34.04
CA PRO A 712 12.63 -9.92 -35.13
C PRO A 712 12.54 -8.70 -36.07
N GLY A 713 13.55 -7.82 -36.00
CA GLY A 713 13.62 -6.57 -36.77
C GLY A 713 13.64 -5.29 -35.91
N ASP A 714 13.44 -5.38 -34.59
CA ASP A 714 13.52 -4.23 -33.68
C ASP A 714 14.95 -3.67 -33.54
N GLU A 715 15.11 -2.34 -33.62
CA GLU A 715 16.35 -1.62 -33.27
C GLU A 715 16.53 -1.41 -31.74
N PHE A 716 15.97 -2.27 -30.89
CA PHE A 716 16.04 -2.09 -29.44
C PHE A 716 17.40 -2.51 -28.86
N LEU A 717 17.84 -1.76 -27.85
CA LEU A 717 19.15 -1.95 -27.23
C LEU A 717 19.16 -3.13 -26.24
N CYS A 718 20.14 -4.00 -26.44
CA CYS A 718 20.63 -4.97 -25.45
C CYS A 718 22.03 -4.51 -25.00
N MET A 719 22.28 -4.45 -23.69
CA MET A 719 23.53 -3.90 -23.13
C MET A 719 23.99 -4.73 -21.93
N GLU A 720 25.31 -4.77 -21.65
CA GLU A 720 25.84 -5.34 -20.40
C GLU A 720 26.00 -4.24 -19.32
N GLY A 721 25.84 -4.57 -18.03
CA GLY A 721 25.93 -3.65 -16.89
C GLY A 721 27.22 -2.80 -16.86
N LYS A 722 28.35 -3.37 -17.27
CA LYS A 722 29.62 -2.65 -17.42
C LYS A 722 29.58 -1.58 -18.51
N GLU A 723 28.91 -1.84 -19.62
CA GLU A 723 28.75 -0.87 -20.72
C GLU A 723 27.71 0.21 -20.36
N PHE A 724 26.65 -0.16 -19.64
CA PHE A 724 25.69 0.79 -19.07
C PHE A 724 26.39 1.77 -18.12
N ASN A 725 27.11 1.28 -17.11
CA ASN A 725 27.93 2.10 -16.21
C ASN A 725 28.90 3.03 -16.97
N ARG A 726 29.58 2.52 -18.00
CA ARG A 726 30.52 3.32 -18.80
C ARG A 726 29.86 4.46 -19.58
N ARG A 727 28.60 4.30 -19.99
CA ARG A 727 27.87 5.31 -20.77
C ARG A 727 27.14 6.35 -19.92
N ILE A 728 26.63 5.96 -18.75
CA ILE A 728 25.88 6.86 -17.87
C ILE A 728 26.80 7.75 -17.02
N ARG A 729 28.07 7.36 -16.86
CA ARG A 729 29.05 8.10 -16.07
C ARG A 729 29.81 9.14 -16.88
N ASN A 730 30.27 10.18 -16.20
CA ASN A 730 31.12 11.24 -16.74
C ASN A 730 32.61 10.99 -16.49
N GLU A 731 33.46 11.95 -16.86
CA GLU A 731 34.92 11.82 -16.73
C GLU A 731 35.41 11.82 -15.28
N LYS A 732 34.59 12.31 -14.33
CA LYS A 732 34.81 12.22 -12.88
C LYS A 732 34.27 10.90 -12.27
N GLY A 733 33.50 10.12 -13.03
CA GLY A 733 32.88 8.86 -12.59
C GLY A 733 31.48 9.01 -11.97
N GLU A 734 30.96 10.24 -11.90
CA GLU A 734 29.61 10.61 -11.43
C GLU A 734 28.54 10.19 -12.46
N ILE A 735 27.29 9.99 -12.05
CA ILE A 735 26.19 9.54 -12.93
C ILE A 735 25.42 10.76 -13.47
N GLU A 736 25.36 10.92 -14.79
CA GLU A 736 24.64 12.01 -15.45
C GLU A 736 23.29 11.53 -16.01
N GLN A 737 22.18 12.08 -15.50
CA GLN A 737 20.81 11.71 -15.92
C GLN A 737 20.59 11.87 -17.43
N GLU A 738 21.10 12.95 -18.03
CA GLU A 738 21.02 13.24 -19.46
C GLU A 738 21.69 12.15 -20.34
N ARG A 739 22.60 11.34 -19.79
CA ARG A 739 23.16 10.15 -20.45
C ARG A 739 22.28 8.91 -20.30
N ILE A 740 21.62 8.72 -19.15
CA ILE A 740 20.63 7.65 -18.95
C ILE A 740 19.46 7.85 -19.94
N ASP A 741 19.02 9.09 -20.08
CA ASP A 741 17.94 9.56 -20.95
C ASP A 741 18.15 9.23 -22.43
N LYS A 742 19.40 9.24 -22.90
CA LYS A 742 19.78 8.84 -24.27
C LYS A 742 19.74 7.31 -24.48
N ILE A 743 19.54 6.51 -23.43
CA ILE A 743 19.67 5.03 -23.44
C ILE A 743 18.35 4.34 -23.06
N TRP A 744 17.74 4.67 -21.92
CA TRP A 744 16.62 3.92 -21.35
C TRP A 744 15.36 3.81 -22.25
N PRO A 745 15.03 4.77 -23.15
CA PRO A 745 13.87 4.62 -24.03
C PRO A 745 14.02 3.47 -25.03
N LYS A 746 15.23 3.26 -25.57
CA LYS A 746 15.56 2.16 -26.49
C LYS A 746 16.00 0.87 -25.79
N LEU A 747 16.48 0.95 -24.54
CA LEU A 747 16.92 -0.23 -23.77
C LEU A 747 15.75 -1.20 -23.48
N ARG A 748 15.94 -2.49 -23.78
CA ARG A 748 15.00 -3.58 -23.48
C ARG A 748 15.62 -4.73 -22.69
N VAL A 749 16.94 -4.93 -22.80
CA VAL A 749 17.68 -5.95 -22.07
C VAL A 749 18.93 -5.35 -21.45
N LEU A 750 19.01 -5.34 -20.12
CA LEU A 750 20.24 -5.10 -19.37
C LEU A 750 20.72 -6.43 -18.79
N ALA A 751 21.84 -6.91 -19.30
CA ALA A 751 22.45 -8.20 -18.94
C ALA A 751 23.69 -8.00 -18.07
N ARG A 752 24.12 -9.03 -17.33
CA ARG A 752 25.17 -8.93 -16.30
C ARG A 752 24.99 -7.73 -15.34
N SER A 753 23.74 -7.38 -15.02
CA SER A 753 23.44 -6.25 -14.14
C SER A 753 23.85 -6.56 -12.70
N SER A 754 24.60 -5.65 -12.07
CA SER A 754 24.75 -5.63 -10.62
C SER A 754 23.45 -5.16 -9.91
N PRO A 755 23.29 -5.37 -8.58
CA PRO A 755 22.19 -4.79 -7.81
C PRO A 755 22.07 -3.27 -7.96
N THR A 756 23.21 -2.57 -7.94
CA THR A 756 23.25 -1.11 -8.10
C THR A 756 22.92 -0.69 -9.53
N ASP A 757 23.29 -1.48 -10.54
CA ASP A 757 22.87 -1.23 -11.93
C ASP A 757 21.33 -1.27 -12.06
N LYS A 758 20.66 -2.21 -11.35
CA LYS A 758 19.20 -2.30 -11.31
C LYS A 758 18.60 -1.04 -10.69
N HIS A 759 19.07 -0.65 -9.50
CA HIS A 759 18.62 0.55 -8.80
C HIS A 759 18.84 1.82 -9.64
N THR A 760 20.03 2.01 -10.22
CA THR A 760 20.35 3.17 -11.07
C THR A 760 19.48 3.24 -12.31
N LEU A 761 19.18 2.11 -12.96
CA LEU A 761 18.24 2.09 -14.09
C LEU A 761 16.81 2.43 -13.67
N VAL A 762 16.33 1.92 -12.53
CA VAL A 762 14.98 2.22 -12.01
C VAL A 762 14.87 3.70 -11.65
N LYS A 763 15.78 4.22 -10.82
CA LYS A 763 15.85 5.65 -10.47
C LYS A 763 15.90 6.52 -11.73
N GLY A 764 16.81 6.24 -12.66
CA GLY A 764 16.98 7.04 -13.87
C GLY A 764 15.84 6.95 -14.90
N ILE A 765 14.87 6.03 -14.75
CA ILE A 765 13.60 6.05 -15.51
C ILE A 765 12.53 6.87 -14.78
N ILE A 766 12.49 6.80 -13.45
CA ILE A 766 11.56 7.57 -12.60
C ILE A 766 11.86 9.07 -12.68
N ASP A 767 13.15 9.43 -12.62
CA ASP A 767 13.67 10.79 -12.61
C ASP A 767 13.77 11.39 -14.05
N SER A 768 13.38 10.64 -15.09
CA SER A 768 13.51 11.06 -16.48
C SER A 768 12.45 12.07 -16.94
N THR A 769 12.91 13.13 -17.62
CA THR A 769 12.08 14.19 -18.21
C THR A 769 11.94 14.10 -19.73
N VAL A 770 12.52 13.08 -20.38
CA VAL A 770 12.49 12.88 -21.86
C VAL A 770 11.07 12.78 -22.44
N LEU A 771 10.12 12.37 -21.61
CA LEU A 771 8.69 12.36 -21.92
C LEU A 771 8.01 13.38 -21.00
N GLU A 772 7.01 14.11 -21.51
CA GLU A 772 6.18 15.10 -20.78
C GLU A 772 5.50 14.57 -19.49
N GLN A 773 5.63 13.27 -19.21
CA GLN A 773 5.01 12.57 -18.10
C GLN A 773 6.07 11.72 -17.41
N ARG A 774 6.32 11.98 -16.11
CA ARG A 774 7.08 11.08 -15.23
C ARG A 774 6.58 9.65 -15.42
N GLN A 775 7.51 8.73 -15.59
CA GLN A 775 7.22 7.31 -15.73
C GLN A 775 6.75 6.73 -14.39
N VAL A 776 5.96 5.66 -14.47
CA VAL A 776 5.58 4.86 -13.31
C VAL A 776 6.20 3.48 -13.51
N VAL A 777 7.21 3.17 -12.71
CA VAL A 777 8.09 2.01 -12.90
C VAL A 777 7.72 0.94 -11.88
N ALA A 778 7.23 -0.19 -12.37
CA ALA A 778 7.12 -1.40 -11.57
C ALA A 778 8.41 -2.23 -11.72
N VAL A 779 8.83 -2.91 -10.65
CA VAL A 779 10.01 -3.78 -10.62
C VAL A 779 9.60 -5.19 -10.17
N THR A 780 10.20 -6.24 -10.74
CA THR A 780 10.03 -7.62 -10.24
C THR A 780 11.36 -8.21 -9.80
N GLY A 781 11.36 -8.94 -8.68
CA GLY A 781 12.55 -9.58 -8.12
C GLY A 781 12.26 -10.86 -7.34
N ASP A 782 13.29 -11.68 -7.16
CA ASP A 782 13.28 -12.89 -6.33
C ASP A 782 14.48 -13.02 -5.39
N GLY A 783 15.56 -12.24 -5.57
CA GLY A 783 16.75 -12.27 -4.72
C GLY A 783 16.90 -11.05 -3.79
N THR A 784 17.75 -11.16 -2.75
CA THR A 784 18.11 -9.99 -1.91
C THR A 784 18.73 -8.85 -2.74
N ASN A 785 19.42 -9.22 -3.82
CA ASN A 785 19.96 -8.36 -4.87
C ASN A 785 18.93 -7.42 -5.53
N ASP A 786 17.64 -7.72 -5.43
CA ASP A 786 16.57 -6.91 -6.01
C ASP A 786 16.00 -5.88 -5.02
N GLY A 787 16.22 -6.05 -3.71
CA GLY A 787 15.64 -5.21 -2.65
C GLY A 787 15.81 -3.69 -2.87
N PRO A 788 17.03 -3.18 -3.14
CA PRO A 788 17.25 -1.76 -3.41
C PRO A 788 16.57 -1.23 -4.69
N ALA A 789 16.22 -2.11 -5.64
CA ALA A 789 15.49 -1.75 -6.84
C ALA A 789 13.96 -1.86 -6.65
N LEU A 790 13.49 -2.83 -5.86
CA LEU A 790 12.09 -2.99 -5.45
C LEU A 790 11.63 -1.80 -4.60
N LYS A 791 12.35 -1.48 -3.51
CA LYS A 791 12.04 -0.37 -2.59
C LYS A 791 12.16 1.03 -3.22
N LYS A 792 12.81 1.16 -4.39
CA LYS A 792 12.92 2.42 -5.17
C LYS A 792 11.94 2.50 -6.35
N ALA A 793 11.19 1.44 -6.64
CA ALA A 793 10.15 1.44 -7.68
C ALA A 793 8.96 2.32 -7.27
N ASP A 794 8.08 2.66 -8.23
CA ASP A 794 6.73 3.13 -7.88
C ASP A 794 5.83 1.95 -7.44
N VAL A 795 6.18 0.70 -7.80
CA VAL A 795 5.59 -0.57 -7.31
C VAL A 795 6.63 -1.71 -7.36
N GLY A 796 6.99 -2.29 -6.23
CA GLY A 796 7.80 -3.51 -6.13
C GLY A 796 6.96 -4.80 -6.13
N PHE A 797 7.34 -5.78 -6.94
CA PHE A 797 6.77 -7.14 -6.96
C PHE A 797 7.78 -8.20 -6.53
N ALA A 798 7.44 -8.99 -5.51
CA ALA A 798 8.21 -10.17 -5.10
C ALA A 798 7.54 -11.48 -5.52
N MET A 799 8.36 -12.50 -5.77
CA MET A 799 7.90 -13.89 -5.93
C MET A 799 7.56 -14.48 -4.55
N GLY A 800 6.36 -15.06 -4.39
CA GLY A 800 5.91 -15.62 -3.12
C GLY A 800 6.55 -16.98 -2.78
N ILE A 801 6.78 -17.82 -3.80
CA ILE A 801 7.29 -19.19 -3.65
C ILE A 801 8.81 -19.22 -3.81
N ALA A 802 9.34 -18.63 -4.90
CA ALA A 802 10.78 -18.60 -5.17
C ALA A 802 11.55 -17.46 -4.48
N GLY A 803 10.86 -16.39 -4.07
CA GLY A 803 11.50 -15.17 -3.58
C GLY A 803 12.06 -15.28 -2.16
N THR A 804 13.19 -14.60 -1.93
CA THR A 804 13.73 -14.37 -0.58
C THR A 804 12.80 -13.49 0.25
N ASP A 805 12.88 -13.58 1.58
CA ASP A 805 12.01 -12.79 2.44
C ASP A 805 12.41 -11.30 2.42
N VAL A 806 13.70 -11.01 2.25
CA VAL A 806 14.22 -9.66 1.92
C VAL A 806 13.51 -9.06 0.69
N ALA A 807 13.32 -9.84 -0.38
CA ALA A 807 12.64 -9.36 -1.58
C ALA A 807 11.15 -9.12 -1.31
N LYS A 808 10.49 -10.00 -0.55
CA LYS A 808 9.08 -9.85 -0.13
C LYS A 808 8.88 -8.59 0.72
N GLU A 809 9.79 -8.32 1.66
CA GLU A 809 9.67 -7.18 2.56
C GLU A 809 10.01 -5.84 1.89
N ALA A 810 10.91 -5.84 0.90
CA ALA A 810 11.17 -4.70 0.03
C ALA A 810 10.09 -4.47 -1.06
N SER A 811 9.03 -5.29 -1.12
CA SER A 811 7.99 -5.24 -2.16
C SER A 811 6.61 -4.82 -1.65
N ASP A 812 5.82 -4.21 -2.52
CA ASP A 812 4.45 -3.78 -2.22
C ASP A 812 3.41 -4.87 -2.52
N ILE A 813 3.71 -5.77 -3.46
CA ILE A 813 2.81 -6.84 -3.90
C ILE A 813 3.60 -8.16 -4.02
N ILE A 814 3.17 -9.19 -3.29
CA ILE A 814 3.71 -10.55 -3.41
C ILE A 814 2.84 -11.34 -4.40
N LEU A 815 3.48 -12.04 -5.34
CA LEU A 815 2.83 -12.96 -6.27
C LEU A 815 2.84 -14.38 -5.68
N THR A 816 1.71 -14.80 -5.11
CA THR A 816 1.59 -16.10 -4.42
C THR A 816 1.70 -17.34 -5.35
N ASP A 817 1.76 -17.12 -6.66
CA ASP A 817 1.93 -18.14 -7.70
C ASP A 817 3.18 -17.93 -8.60
N ASP A 818 4.03 -16.96 -8.25
CA ASP A 818 5.21 -16.50 -9.03
C ASP A 818 4.89 -16.19 -10.50
N ASN A 819 3.65 -15.80 -10.83
CA ASN A 819 3.19 -15.76 -12.21
C ASN A 819 3.17 -14.34 -12.81
N PHE A 820 3.88 -14.10 -13.92
CA PHE A 820 3.86 -12.80 -14.60
C PHE A 820 2.45 -12.40 -15.09
N SER A 821 1.55 -13.34 -15.35
CA SER A 821 0.14 -13.03 -15.66
C SER A 821 -0.62 -12.41 -14.48
N SER A 822 -0.22 -12.70 -13.24
CA SER A 822 -0.76 -12.07 -12.03
C SER A 822 -0.46 -10.57 -12.01
N ILE A 823 0.70 -10.13 -12.51
CA ILE A 823 1.05 -8.70 -12.70
C ILE A 823 0.08 -8.02 -13.69
N VAL A 824 -0.32 -8.71 -14.76
CA VAL A 824 -1.31 -8.18 -15.72
C VAL A 824 -2.68 -8.00 -15.05
N LYS A 825 -3.05 -8.89 -14.12
CA LYS A 825 -4.26 -8.71 -13.29
C LYS A 825 -4.12 -7.51 -12.34
N ALA A 826 -2.95 -7.30 -11.72
CA ALA A 826 -2.72 -6.13 -10.86
C ALA A 826 -2.89 -4.80 -11.61
N VAL A 827 -2.35 -4.69 -12.84
CA VAL A 827 -2.61 -3.55 -13.74
C VAL A 827 -4.11 -3.39 -14.02
N MET A 828 -4.83 -4.48 -14.26
CA MET A 828 -6.27 -4.44 -14.55
C MET A 828 -7.09 -3.98 -13.33
N TRP A 829 -6.75 -4.47 -12.14
CA TRP A 829 -7.36 -4.05 -10.87
C TRP A 829 -7.06 -2.58 -10.53
N GLY A 830 -5.81 -2.13 -10.64
CA GLY A 830 -5.46 -0.73 -10.40
C GLY A 830 -6.14 0.25 -11.37
N ARG A 831 -6.26 -0.12 -12.65
CA ARG A 831 -7.06 0.64 -13.63
C ARG A 831 -8.55 0.66 -13.31
N ASN A 832 -9.07 -0.38 -12.65
CA ASN A 832 -10.45 -0.46 -12.22
C ASN A 832 -10.74 0.36 -10.94
N VAL A 833 -9.79 0.44 -10.00
CA VAL A 833 -9.92 1.32 -8.81
C VAL A 833 -10.11 2.77 -9.25
N TYR A 834 -9.22 3.30 -10.10
CA TYR A 834 -9.33 4.67 -10.61
C TYR A 834 -10.64 4.92 -11.37
N ASP A 835 -11.06 3.99 -12.23
CA ASP A 835 -12.31 4.11 -12.97
C ASP A 835 -13.54 4.05 -12.07
N SER A 836 -13.56 3.18 -11.06
CA SER A 836 -14.70 3.01 -10.16
C SER A 836 -14.87 4.20 -9.21
N ILE A 837 -13.77 4.79 -8.74
CA ILE A 837 -13.79 6.10 -8.04
C ILE A 837 -14.27 7.20 -9.00
N SER A 838 -13.88 7.17 -10.28
CA SER A 838 -14.36 8.12 -11.29
C SER A 838 -15.86 7.98 -11.63
N LYS A 839 -16.42 6.75 -11.60
CA LYS A 839 -17.88 6.50 -11.71
C LYS A 839 -18.61 7.13 -10.53
N PHE A 840 -18.16 6.83 -9.32
CA PHE A 840 -18.73 7.38 -8.08
C PHE A 840 -18.73 8.91 -8.08
N LEU A 841 -17.59 9.55 -8.37
CA LEU A 841 -17.51 11.01 -8.46
C LEU A 841 -18.41 11.61 -9.55
N GLN A 842 -18.64 10.90 -10.67
CA GLN A 842 -19.55 11.39 -11.71
C GLN A 842 -20.99 11.43 -11.18
N PHE A 843 -21.38 10.42 -10.40
CA PHE A 843 -22.68 10.39 -9.74
C PHE A 843 -22.77 11.49 -8.66
N GLN A 844 -21.91 11.42 -7.65
CA GLN A 844 -21.88 12.30 -6.48
C GLN A 844 -21.89 13.79 -6.87
N LEU A 845 -21.02 14.20 -7.80
CA LEU A 845 -20.96 15.59 -8.26
C LEU A 845 -22.20 16.02 -9.07
N THR A 846 -22.91 15.09 -9.72
CA THR A 846 -24.19 15.41 -10.36
C THR A 846 -25.26 15.70 -9.31
N VAL A 847 -25.35 14.86 -8.26
CA VAL A 847 -26.32 15.06 -7.18
C VAL A 847 -26.05 16.37 -6.44
N ASN A 848 -24.80 16.64 -6.03
CA ASN A 848 -24.43 17.88 -5.31
C ASN A 848 -24.76 19.14 -6.13
N VAL A 849 -24.40 19.17 -7.42
CA VAL A 849 -24.66 20.34 -8.28
C VAL A 849 -26.16 20.61 -8.39
N VAL A 850 -27.00 19.58 -8.55
CA VAL A 850 -28.45 19.77 -8.65
C VAL A 850 -29.06 20.11 -7.31
N ALA A 851 -28.72 19.40 -6.23
CA ALA A 851 -29.29 19.62 -4.91
C ALA A 851 -28.99 21.03 -4.37
N VAL A 852 -27.73 21.50 -4.50
CA VAL A 852 -27.35 22.86 -4.08
C VAL A 852 -28.07 23.93 -4.91
N ILE A 853 -28.20 23.74 -6.24
CA ILE A 853 -28.90 24.70 -7.10
C ILE A 853 -30.42 24.70 -6.82
N VAL A 854 -31.04 23.53 -6.59
CA VAL A 854 -32.46 23.41 -6.23
C VAL A 854 -32.76 24.07 -4.89
N ALA A 855 -31.95 23.79 -3.86
CA ALA A 855 -32.12 24.38 -2.53
C ALA A 855 -31.89 25.90 -2.54
N PHE A 856 -30.84 26.38 -3.22
CA PHE A 856 -30.56 27.81 -3.39
C PHE A 856 -31.70 28.52 -4.14
N THR A 857 -32.09 28.02 -5.32
CA THR A 857 -33.11 28.66 -6.17
C THR A 857 -34.49 28.62 -5.52
N GLY A 858 -34.83 27.53 -4.81
CA GLY A 858 -36.02 27.44 -3.98
C GLY A 858 -36.00 28.49 -2.87
N ALA A 859 -34.97 28.51 -2.03
CA ALA A 859 -34.82 29.49 -0.95
C ALA A 859 -34.95 30.95 -1.45
N CYS A 860 -34.37 31.28 -2.61
CA CYS A 860 -34.46 32.62 -3.20
C CYS A 860 -35.84 33.01 -3.74
N ILE A 861 -36.74 32.06 -4.07
CA ILE A 861 -38.01 32.33 -4.77
C ILE A 861 -39.24 31.98 -3.93
N THR A 862 -39.20 30.86 -3.20
CA THR A 862 -40.28 30.36 -2.34
C THR A 862 -40.06 30.61 -0.85
N GLN A 863 -38.97 31.31 -0.47
CA GLN A 863 -38.55 31.60 0.93
C GLN A 863 -38.33 30.35 1.81
N ASP A 864 -38.32 29.17 1.20
CA ASP A 864 -38.13 27.86 1.83
C ASP A 864 -37.53 26.90 0.79
N SER A 865 -36.86 25.85 1.25
CA SER A 865 -36.33 24.79 0.39
C SER A 865 -37.45 23.80 0.02
N PRO A 866 -37.58 23.38 -1.25
CA PRO A 866 -38.55 22.35 -1.66
C PRO A 866 -38.15 20.94 -1.18
N LEU A 867 -36.93 20.77 -0.65
CA LEU A 867 -36.47 19.55 0.03
C LEU A 867 -36.15 19.89 1.50
N LYS A 868 -36.77 19.16 2.43
CA LYS A 868 -36.60 19.37 3.89
C LYS A 868 -35.33 18.71 4.43
N ALA A 869 -34.87 19.12 5.62
CA ALA A 869 -33.60 18.67 6.20
C ALA A 869 -33.49 17.14 6.28
N VAL A 870 -34.53 16.45 6.77
CA VAL A 870 -34.59 14.98 6.87
C VAL A 870 -34.52 14.32 5.48
N GLN A 871 -35.21 14.88 4.48
CA GLN A 871 -35.18 14.40 3.08
C GLN A 871 -33.79 14.58 2.46
N MET A 872 -33.09 15.67 2.79
CA MET A 872 -31.73 15.97 2.33
C MET A 872 -30.67 15.05 2.98
N LEU A 873 -30.86 14.67 4.26
CA LEU A 873 -30.03 13.64 4.92
C LEU A 873 -30.23 12.24 4.30
N TRP A 874 -31.47 11.89 3.94
CA TRP A 874 -31.75 10.66 3.19
C TRP A 874 -31.09 10.67 1.79
N VAL A 875 -31.15 11.81 1.08
CA VAL A 875 -30.43 12.00 -0.19
C VAL A 875 -28.92 11.80 0.01
N ASN A 876 -28.30 12.44 1.01
CA ASN A 876 -26.87 12.26 1.35
C ASN A 876 -26.52 10.76 1.51
N LEU A 877 -27.28 10.03 2.33
CA LEU A 877 -27.03 8.61 2.58
C LEU A 877 -27.06 7.75 1.30
N ILE A 878 -27.97 8.05 0.37
CA ILE A 878 -28.01 7.42 -0.97
C ILE A 878 -26.75 7.77 -1.76
N MET A 879 -26.43 9.06 -1.88
CA MET A 879 -25.46 9.54 -2.85
C MET A 879 -24.00 9.37 -2.44
N ASP A 880 -23.72 9.32 -1.14
CA ASP A 880 -22.38 9.15 -0.59
C ASP A 880 -22.17 7.71 -0.12
N THR A 881 -22.86 7.26 0.92
CA THR A 881 -22.56 5.96 1.55
C THR A 881 -23.03 4.77 0.70
N PHE A 882 -24.26 4.79 0.19
CA PHE A 882 -24.76 3.67 -0.63
C PHE A 882 -24.15 3.65 -2.03
N ALA A 883 -24.11 4.79 -2.74
CA ALA A 883 -23.57 4.84 -4.10
C ALA A 883 -22.04 4.67 -4.15
N SER A 884 -21.28 5.06 -3.10
CA SER A 884 -19.86 4.68 -3.03
C SER A 884 -19.72 3.16 -2.97
N LEU A 885 -20.43 2.48 -2.07
CA LEU A 885 -20.39 1.02 -1.97
C LEU A 885 -20.88 0.31 -3.26
N ALA A 886 -21.88 0.86 -3.94
CA ALA A 886 -22.42 0.32 -5.18
C ALA A 886 -21.44 0.48 -6.37
N LEU A 887 -20.90 1.69 -6.59
CA LEU A 887 -20.08 2.02 -7.76
C LEU A 887 -18.58 1.66 -7.58
N ALA A 888 -18.08 1.63 -6.34
CA ALA A 888 -16.69 1.26 -6.03
C ALA A 888 -16.38 -0.25 -6.15
N THR A 889 -17.41 -1.10 -6.19
CA THR A 889 -17.30 -2.58 -6.12
C THR A 889 -17.45 -3.31 -7.46
N GLU A 890 -17.54 -2.57 -8.56
CA GLU A 890 -17.56 -3.10 -9.93
C GLU A 890 -16.31 -3.97 -10.23
N PRO A 891 -16.45 -5.14 -10.89
CA PRO A 891 -15.31 -5.96 -11.27
C PRO A 891 -14.54 -5.40 -12.49
N PRO A 892 -13.24 -5.68 -12.61
CA PRO A 892 -12.43 -5.27 -13.76
C PRO A 892 -12.82 -6.01 -15.05
N THR A 893 -12.47 -5.43 -16.21
CA THR A 893 -12.72 -6.01 -17.54
C THR A 893 -11.50 -5.85 -18.45
N GLU A 894 -11.32 -6.75 -19.44
CA GLU A 894 -10.15 -6.69 -20.34
C GLU A 894 -10.07 -5.43 -21.21
N SER A 895 -11.18 -4.70 -21.39
CA SER A 895 -11.19 -3.41 -22.11
C SER A 895 -10.27 -2.37 -21.45
N LEU A 896 -10.04 -2.47 -20.14
CA LEU A 896 -9.09 -1.65 -19.38
C LEU A 896 -7.64 -1.80 -19.89
N LEU A 897 -7.32 -2.92 -20.56
CA LEU A 897 -6.00 -3.21 -21.17
C LEU A 897 -5.91 -2.81 -22.66
N LEU A 898 -6.95 -2.19 -23.24
CA LEU A 898 -6.94 -1.68 -24.63
C LEU A 898 -6.55 -0.20 -24.72
N ARG A 899 -6.38 0.48 -23.59
CA ARG A 899 -5.99 1.89 -23.48
C ARG A 899 -4.61 2.06 -22.84
N LYS A 900 -3.99 3.22 -23.05
CA LYS A 900 -2.78 3.66 -22.33
C LYS A 900 -3.12 4.02 -20.86
N PRO A 901 -2.12 4.02 -19.95
CA PRO A 901 -2.31 4.52 -18.58
C PRO A 901 -2.72 5.99 -18.53
N TYR A 902 -3.21 6.46 -17.38
CA TYR A 902 -3.73 7.84 -17.24
C TYR A 902 -2.66 8.90 -16.99
N GLY A 903 -1.59 8.56 -16.27
CA GLY A 903 -0.45 9.43 -15.95
C GLY A 903 -0.69 10.32 -14.71
N ARG A 904 0.36 10.52 -13.90
CA ARG A 904 0.27 11.22 -12.60
C ARG A 904 -0.37 12.61 -12.70
N ASN A 905 -0.10 13.37 -13.77
CA ASN A 905 -0.53 14.78 -13.87
C ASN A 905 -1.93 15.00 -14.49
N LYS A 906 -2.62 13.94 -14.91
CA LYS A 906 -3.95 14.07 -15.55
C LYS A 906 -5.02 14.52 -14.54
N PRO A 907 -5.89 15.50 -14.87
CA PRO A 907 -6.99 15.91 -14.00
C PRO A 907 -7.99 14.77 -13.80
N LEU A 908 -8.54 14.67 -12.59
CA LEU A 908 -9.46 13.61 -12.18
C LEU A 908 -10.81 13.74 -12.89
N ILE A 909 -11.39 14.95 -12.92
CA ILE A 909 -12.60 15.22 -13.70
C ILE A 909 -12.22 15.36 -15.18
N SER A 910 -12.62 14.38 -15.98
CA SER A 910 -12.37 14.36 -17.42
C SER A 910 -13.38 15.19 -18.22
N ARG A 911 -13.05 15.57 -19.46
CA ARG A 911 -13.97 16.34 -20.32
C ARG A 911 -15.23 15.57 -20.73
N THR A 912 -15.22 14.22 -20.70
CA THR A 912 -16.44 13.41 -20.87
C THR A 912 -17.27 13.37 -19.59
N MET A 913 -16.63 13.19 -18.44
CA MET A 913 -17.27 13.23 -17.12
C MET A 913 -17.94 14.58 -16.85
N MET A 914 -17.27 15.71 -17.12
CA MET A 914 -17.86 17.05 -17.00
C MET A 914 -19.05 17.26 -17.95
N LYS A 915 -19.00 16.73 -19.18
CA LYS A 915 -20.16 16.72 -20.11
C LYS A 915 -21.34 15.96 -19.49
N ASN A 916 -21.08 14.81 -18.87
CA ASN A 916 -22.11 13.98 -18.26
C ASN A 916 -22.72 14.68 -17.03
N ILE A 917 -21.90 15.17 -16.10
CA ILE A 917 -22.34 15.90 -14.90
C ILE A 917 -23.24 17.09 -15.27
N LEU A 918 -22.78 17.98 -16.16
CA LEU A 918 -23.57 19.15 -16.56
C LEU A 918 -24.79 18.77 -17.42
N GLY A 919 -24.67 17.74 -18.26
CA GLY A 919 -25.75 17.29 -19.14
C GLY A 919 -26.91 16.65 -18.39
N HIS A 920 -26.63 15.83 -17.37
CA HIS A 920 -27.63 15.28 -16.46
C HIS A 920 -28.11 16.34 -15.46
N GLY A 921 -27.22 17.20 -14.95
CA GLY A 921 -27.57 18.26 -14.01
C GLY A 921 -28.58 19.26 -14.58
N VAL A 922 -28.34 19.78 -15.79
CA VAL A 922 -29.29 20.68 -16.48
C VAL A 922 -30.63 19.98 -16.73
N TYR A 923 -30.63 18.69 -17.07
CA TYR A 923 -31.86 17.93 -17.30
C TYR A 923 -32.70 17.74 -16.03
N GLN A 924 -32.05 17.34 -14.93
CA GLN A 924 -32.72 17.21 -13.63
C GLN A 924 -33.24 18.57 -13.14
N LEU A 925 -32.48 19.66 -13.32
CA LEU A 925 -32.94 21.02 -12.99
C LEU A 925 -34.17 21.44 -13.80
N ILE A 926 -34.22 21.14 -15.11
CA ILE A 926 -35.39 21.42 -15.95
C ILE A 926 -36.62 20.67 -15.42
N ILE A 927 -36.52 19.38 -15.09
CA ILE A 927 -37.64 18.61 -14.54
C ILE A 927 -38.07 19.16 -13.18
N ILE A 928 -37.13 19.32 -12.24
CA ILE A 928 -37.43 19.74 -10.87
C ILE A 928 -38.00 21.15 -10.82
N PHE A 929 -37.51 22.10 -11.64
CA PHE A 929 -38.12 23.43 -11.72
C PHE A 929 -39.45 23.46 -12.47
N THR A 930 -39.67 22.58 -13.46
CA THR A 930 -41.00 22.44 -14.09
C THR A 930 -42.02 21.94 -13.08
N LEU A 931 -41.64 20.94 -12.26
CA LEU A 931 -42.48 20.48 -11.14
C LEU A 931 -42.68 21.60 -10.11
N LEU A 932 -41.62 22.25 -9.64
CA LEU A 932 -41.70 23.29 -8.60
C LEU A 932 -42.61 24.48 -8.96
N PHE A 933 -42.64 24.92 -10.23
CA PHE A 933 -43.37 26.12 -10.64
C PHE A 933 -44.68 25.85 -11.40
N VAL A 934 -44.87 24.64 -11.94
CA VAL A 934 -46.03 24.29 -12.79
C VAL A 934 -46.68 22.96 -12.38
N GLY A 935 -46.06 22.17 -11.50
CA GLY A 935 -46.54 20.84 -11.06
C GLY A 935 -47.95 20.87 -10.47
N GLU A 936 -48.27 21.88 -9.66
CA GLU A 936 -49.62 22.15 -9.14
C GLU A 936 -50.70 22.17 -10.24
N GLN A 937 -50.40 22.76 -11.41
CA GLN A 937 -51.31 22.85 -12.57
C GLN A 937 -51.28 21.61 -13.47
N ILE A 938 -50.20 20.82 -13.41
CA ILE A 938 -50.02 19.60 -14.22
C ILE A 938 -50.74 18.40 -13.57
N PHE A 939 -50.78 18.36 -12.23
CA PHE A 939 -51.36 17.25 -11.46
C PHE A 939 -52.70 17.59 -10.80
N ASP A 940 -53.19 18.83 -10.90
CA ASP A 940 -54.43 19.31 -10.28
C ASP A 940 -54.43 19.15 -8.74
N ILE A 941 -53.36 19.67 -8.11
CA ILE A 941 -53.07 19.53 -6.66
C ILE A 941 -52.72 20.86 -5.99
N ASP A 942 -52.99 20.95 -4.69
CA ASP A 942 -52.70 22.14 -3.89
C ASP A 942 -51.20 22.49 -3.85
N SER A 943 -50.91 23.79 -3.96
CA SER A 943 -49.53 24.28 -3.99
C SER A 943 -48.89 24.29 -2.61
N GLY A 944 -47.82 23.52 -2.42
CA GLY A 944 -46.94 23.63 -1.24
C GLY A 944 -46.11 24.93 -1.14
N ARG A 945 -46.24 25.87 -2.09
CA ARG A 945 -45.43 27.11 -2.13
C ARG A 945 -45.93 28.14 -1.12
N TYR A 946 -45.00 28.86 -0.49
CA TYR A 946 -45.28 29.88 0.54
C TYR A 946 -46.07 29.38 1.77
N ALA A 947 -46.05 28.06 2.02
CA ALA A 947 -46.78 27.46 3.14
C ALA A 947 -46.25 27.98 4.50
N PRO A 948 -47.15 28.24 5.48
CA PRO A 948 -46.77 28.83 6.77
C PRO A 948 -45.92 27.88 7.63
N LEU A 949 -45.35 28.44 8.70
CA LEU A 949 -44.58 27.66 9.69
C LEU A 949 -45.49 26.61 10.35
N HIS A 950 -45.02 25.37 10.46
CA HIS A 950 -45.77 24.17 10.92
C HIS A 950 -46.91 23.66 10.00
N SER A 951 -47.00 24.15 8.76
CA SER A 951 -47.94 23.62 7.76
C SER A 951 -47.83 22.09 7.56
N PRO A 952 -48.94 21.40 7.26
CA PRO A 952 -48.94 19.96 6.97
C PRO A 952 -48.11 19.62 5.71
N PRO A 953 -47.57 18.40 5.60
CA PRO A 953 -46.79 17.99 4.45
C PRO A 953 -47.62 18.09 3.16
N SER A 954 -47.02 18.64 2.10
CA SER A 954 -47.69 18.85 0.81
C SER A 954 -47.42 17.70 -0.16
N GLU A 955 -48.47 17.27 -0.86
CA GLU A 955 -48.40 16.31 -1.96
C GLU A 955 -47.49 16.82 -3.10
N HIS A 956 -47.59 18.12 -3.43
CA HIS A 956 -46.76 18.79 -4.44
C HIS A 956 -45.25 18.62 -4.15
N TYR A 957 -44.81 18.91 -2.93
CA TYR A 957 -43.41 18.72 -2.54
C TYR A 957 -43.02 17.23 -2.41
N THR A 958 -43.96 16.35 -2.09
CA THR A 958 -43.70 14.90 -2.08
C THR A 958 -43.45 14.35 -3.49
N ILE A 959 -44.16 14.85 -4.52
CA ILE A 959 -43.89 14.54 -5.93
C ILE A 959 -42.50 15.03 -6.36
N ILE A 960 -42.08 16.23 -5.93
CA ILE A 960 -40.73 16.76 -6.21
C ILE A 960 -39.66 15.88 -5.56
N PHE A 961 -39.79 15.58 -4.27
CA PHE A 961 -38.85 14.72 -3.52
C PHE A 961 -38.74 13.32 -4.15
N ASN A 962 -39.87 12.68 -4.45
CA ASN A 962 -39.89 11.33 -5.01
C ASN A 962 -39.32 11.30 -6.44
N THR A 963 -39.68 12.28 -7.29
CA THR A 963 -39.08 12.41 -8.63
C THR A 963 -37.58 12.68 -8.55
N PHE A 964 -37.11 13.49 -7.59
CA PHE A 964 -35.70 13.76 -7.38
C PHE A 964 -34.91 12.48 -7.02
N VAL A 965 -35.39 11.69 -6.04
CA VAL A 965 -34.72 10.42 -5.66
C VAL A 965 -34.71 9.43 -6.82
N LEU A 966 -35.82 9.28 -7.55
CA LEU A 966 -35.90 8.39 -8.72
C LEU A 966 -34.98 8.86 -9.86
N LEU A 967 -34.89 10.16 -10.12
CA LEU A 967 -33.93 10.74 -11.06
C LEU A 967 -32.48 10.42 -10.68
N GLN A 968 -32.14 10.30 -9.39
CA GLN A 968 -30.82 9.85 -8.98
C GLN A 968 -30.62 8.34 -9.14
N LEU A 969 -31.56 7.49 -8.71
CA LEU A 969 -31.45 6.03 -8.88
C LEU A 969 -31.26 5.60 -10.35
N PHE A 970 -31.95 6.25 -11.29
CA PHE A 970 -31.73 6.00 -12.71
C PHE A 970 -30.44 6.65 -13.25
N ASN A 971 -30.00 7.79 -12.70
CA ASN A 971 -28.71 8.39 -13.04
C ASN A 971 -27.51 7.56 -12.53
N GLU A 972 -27.66 6.82 -11.43
CA GLU A 972 -26.62 5.91 -10.90
C GLU A 972 -26.26 4.82 -11.91
N ILE A 973 -27.27 4.28 -12.62
CA ILE A 973 -27.09 3.31 -13.72
C ILE A 973 -26.31 3.93 -14.89
N ASN A 974 -26.60 5.20 -15.26
CA ASN A 974 -25.81 5.92 -16.27
C ASN A 974 -24.36 6.15 -15.80
N ALA A 975 -24.16 6.45 -14.51
CA ALA A 975 -22.85 6.76 -13.94
C ALA A 975 -21.86 5.59 -13.95
N ARG A 976 -22.33 4.35 -14.11
CA ARG A 976 -21.48 3.15 -14.32
C ARG A 976 -20.53 3.27 -15.53
N LYS A 977 -20.83 4.13 -16.53
CA LYS A 977 -20.08 4.25 -17.79
C LYS A 977 -19.57 5.68 -18.04
N ILE A 978 -18.25 5.90 -17.94
CA ILE A 978 -17.62 7.24 -17.99
C ILE A 978 -16.89 7.57 -19.31
N HIS A 979 -16.58 6.58 -20.15
CA HIS A 979 -15.82 6.75 -21.41
C HIS A 979 -16.70 7.01 -22.65
N GLY A 980 -18.02 7.17 -22.48
CA GLY A 980 -18.97 7.36 -23.57
C GLY A 980 -19.50 6.05 -24.19
N GLU A 981 -19.38 4.93 -23.48
CA GLU A 981 -20.05 3.68 -23.82
C GLU A 981 -21.57 3.84 -23.76
N ARG A 982 -22.29 3.26 -24.73
CA ARG A 982 -23.76 3.37 -24.78
C ARG A 982 -24.50 2.33 -23.93
N ASN A 983 -24.00 1.11 -23.81
CA ASN A 983 -24.72 0.06 -23.07
C ASN A 983 -24.50 0.18 -21.55
N VAL A 984 -25.40 0.88 -20.86
CA VAL A 984 -25.35 1.07 -19.39
C VAL A 984 -25.73 -0.20 -18.59
N PHE A 985 -26.48 -1.12 -19.21
CA PHE A 985 -26.88 -2.40 -18.61
C PHE A 985 -25.82 -3.49 -18.76
N ASP A 986 -24.77 -3.24 -19.52
CA ASP A 986 -23.65 -4.16 -19.70
C ASP A 986 -23.02 -4.55 -18.35
N GLY A 987 -22.86 -5.86 -18.14
CA GLY A 987 -22.33 -6.46 -16.92
C GLY A 987 -23.08 -6.17 -15.62
N ILE A 988 -24.30 -5.57 -15.64
CA ILE A 988 -24.97 -5.07 -14.43
C ILE A 988 -25.18 -6.15 -13.36
N PHE A 989 -25.60 -7.36 -13.77
CA PHE A 989 -25.82 -8.50 -12.87
C PHE A 989 -24.53 -9.13 -12.31
N ASN A 990 -23.34 -8.72 -12.79
CA ASN A 990 -22.06 -9.18 -12.23
C ASN A 990 -21.78 -8.54 -10.86
N ASN A 991 -22.37 -7.38 -10.57
CA ASN A 991 -22.27 -6.72 -9.27
C ASN A 991 -23.60 -6.84 -8.49
N LEU A 992 -23.70 -7.92 -7.71
CA LEU A 992 -24.85 -8.16 -6.82
C LEU A 992 -25.01 -7.07 -5.74
N ILE A 993 -23.93 -6.38 -5.35
CA ILE A 993 -23.98 -5.28 -4.37
C ILE A 993 -24.71 -4.08 -5.00
N PHE A 994 -24.32 -3.68 -6.22
CA PHE A 994 -25.01 -2.63 -6.98
C PHE A 994 -26.50 -2.95 -7.15
N CYS A 995 -26.84 -4.15 -7.62
CA CYS A 995 -28.23 -4.57 -7.81
C CYS A 995 -29.03 -4.54 -6.49
N SER A 996 -28.43 -4.99 -5.38
CA SER A 996 -29.09 -4.99 -4.06
C SER A 996 -29.28 -3.58 -3.51
N ILE A 997 -28.38 -2.63 -3.80
CA ILE A 997 -28.47 -1.25 -3.34
C ILE A 997 -29.54 -0.50 -4.12
N VAL A 998 -29.49 -0.49 -5.46
CA VAL A 998 -30.48 0.22 -6.29
C VAL A 998 -31.91 -0.28 -6.02
N PHE A 999 -32.10 -1.60 -5.91
CA PHE A 999 -33.41 -2.19 -5.59
C PHE A 999 -33.84 -1.95 -4.13
N GLY A 1000 -32.90 -2.04 -3.19
CA GLY A 1000 -33.14 -1.77 -1.77
C GLY A 1000 -33.58 -0.33 -1.52
N THR A 1001 -32.85 0.65 -2.08
CA THR A 1001 -33.17 2.07 -1.97
C THR A 1001 -34.52 2.40 -2.64
N PHE A 1002 -34.85 1.77 -3.78
CA PHE A 1002 -36.17 1.92 -4.40
C PHE A 1002 -37.32 1.42 -3.48
N ILE A 1003 -37.14 0.27 -2.81
CA ILE A 1003 -38.12 -0.22 -1.82
C ILE A 1003 -38.21 0.72 -0.61
N ILE A 1004 -37.08 1.19 -0.07
CA ILE A 1004 -37.08 2.09 1.09
C ILE A 1004 -37.72 3.43 0.73
N GLN A 1005 -37.52 3.94 -0.50
CA GLN A 1005 -38.19 5.14 -0.99
C GLN A 1005 -39.72 4.97 -1.07
N ILE A 1006 -40.21 3.80 -1.52
CA ILE A 1006 -41.65 3.48 -1.46
C ILE A 1006 -42.15 3.50 -0.01
N VAL A 1007 -41.38 2.93 0.93
CA VAL A 1007 -41.76 2.90 2.35
C VAL A 1007 -41.80 4.31 2.97
N ILE A 1008 -40.80 5.15 2.68
CA ILE A 1008 -40.71 6.54 3.16
C ILE A 1008 -41.88 7.38 2.63
N VAL A 1009 -42.22 7.26 1.35
CA VAL A 1009 -43.30 8.08 0.76
C VAL A 1009 -44.69 7.60 1.22
N GLN A 1010 -44.97 6.28 1.26
CA GLN A 1010 -46.30 5.79 1.62
C GLN A 1010 -46.57 5.74 3.13
N TRP A 1011 -45.55 5.63 3.99
CA TRP A 1011 -45.71 5.51 5.45
C TRP A 1011 -44.83 6.44 6.30
N GLY A 1012 -43.92 7.22 5.71
CA GLY A 1012 -43.01 8.12 6.45
C GLY A 1012 -43.67 9.41 7.00
N GLY A 1013 -44.84 9.81 6.45
CA GLY A 1013 -45.74 10.80 7.04
C GLY A 1013 -45.11 12.12 7.49
N LYS A 1014 -45.56 12.64 8.65
CA LYS A 1014 -45.06 13.90 9.24
C LYS A 1014 -43.51 13.88 9.46
N PRO A 1015 -42.87 12.83 10.02
CA PRO A 1015 -41.41 12.81 10.21
C PRO A 1015 -40.54 13.00 8.97
N PHE A 1016 -40.98 12.52 7.79
CA PHE A 1016 -40.28 12.71 6.52
C PHE A 1016 -40.87 13.86 5.67
N SER A 1017 -41.83 14.61 6.21
CA SER A 1017 -42.62 15.63 5.50
C SER A 1017 -43.20 15.12 4.17
N CYS A 1018 -43.74 13.90 4.16
CA CYS A 1018 -44.28 13.23 2.98
C CYS A 1018 -45.78 12.93 3.11
N VAL A 1019 -46.49 12.96 1.97
CA VAL A 1019 -47.87 12.46 1.81
C VAL A 1019 -47.85 11.18 0.97
N GLY A 1020 -48.67 10.18 1.33
CA GLY A 1020 -48.77 8.94 0.54
C GLY A 1020 -49.33 9.21 -0.85
N LEU A 1021 -48.51 8.99 -1.89
CA LEU A 1021 -48.86 9.29 -3.28
C LEU A 1021 -49.77 8.20 -3.88
N SER A 1022 -50.63 8.62 -4.82
CA SER A 1022 -51.43 7.73 -5.65
C SER A 1022 -50.58 6.96 -6.67
N ILE A 1023 -51.15 5.87 -7.21
CA ILE A 1023 -50.46 5.02 -8.20
C ILE A 1023 -50.14 5.81 -9.49
N ASP A 1024 -50.98 6.75 -9.92
CA ASP A 1024 -50.73 7.53 -11.14
C ASP A 1024 -49.55 8.50 -10.97
N GLN A 1025 -49.51 9.25 -9.86
CA GLN A 1025 -48.35 10.10 -9.52
C GLN A 1025 -47.07 9.26 -9.39
N TRP A 1026 -47.13 8.06 -8.79
CA TRP A 1026 -46.00 7.12 -8.76
C TRP A 1026 -45.52 6.72 -10.17
N LEU A 1027 -46.43 6.46 -11.11
CA LEU A 1027 -46.10 6.16 -12.50
C LEU A 1027 -45.44 7.38 -13.18
N TRP A 1028 -45.93 8.59 -12.95
CA TRP A 1028 -45.32 9.82 -13.47
C TRP A 1028 -43.91 10.09 -12.90
N CYS A 1029 -43.73 9.99 -11.59
CA CYS A 1029 -42.41 10.10 -10.94
C CYS A 1029 -41.43 9.06 -11.49
N THR A 1030 -41.90 7.82 -11.70
CA THR A 1030 -41.10 6.72 -12.27
C THR A 1030 -40.77 6.95 -13.75
N PHE A 1031 -41.70 7.48 -14.54
CA PHE A 1031 -41.50 7.82 -15.95
C PHE A 1031 -40.48 8.96 -16.12
N LEU A 1032 -40.59 10.02 -15.32
CA LEU A 1032 -39.63 11.13 -15.29
C LEU A 1032 -38.24 10.62 -14.85
N GLY A 1033 -38.17 9.76 -13.83
CA GLY A 1033 -36.95 9.04 -13.45
C GLY A 1033 -36.33 8.27 -14.63
N PHE A 1034 -37.10 7.37 -15.25
CA PHE A 1034 -36.66 6.52 -16.36
C PHE A 1034 -36.18 7.33 -17.58
N SER A 1035 -36.81 8.46 -17.88
CA SER A 1035 -36.42 9.33 -18.99
C SER A 1035 -34.99 9.89 -18.88
N SER A 1036 -34.39 9.91 -17.68
CA SER A 1036 -32.97 10.23 -17.50
C SER A 1036 -32.01 9.21 -18.13
N LEU A 1037 -32.40 7.93 -18.26
CA LEU A 1037 -31.64 6.91 -19.01
C LEU A 1037 -31.62 7.24 -20.51
N LEU A 1038 -32.77 7.63 -21.06
CA LEU A 1038 -32.91 8.03 -22.46
C LEU A 1038 -32.09 9.31 -22.74
N TRP A 1039 -32.13 10.28 -21.82
CA TRP A 1039 -31.32 11.49 -21.91
C TRP A 1039 -29.81 11.21 -21.84
N GLY A 1040 -29.37 10.22 -21.04
CA GLY A 1040 -27.99 9.74 -21.03
C GLY A 1040 -27.51 9.25 -22.41
N GLN A 1041 -28.37 8.59 -23.17
CA GLN A 1041 -28.06 8.16 -24.54
C GLN A 1041 -27.94 9.35 -25.51
N LEU A 1042 -28.74 10.40 -25.32
CA LEU A 1042 -28.61 11.66 -26.07
C LEU A 1042 -27.30 12.37 -25.73
N ILE A 1043 -26.96 12.51 -24.44
CA ILE A 1043 -25.68 13.08 -23.98
C ILE A 1043 -24.51 12.28 -24.55
N SER A 1044 -24.52 10.94 -24.49
CA SER A 1044 -23.45 10.08 -25.00
C SER A 1044 -23.14 10.37 -26.48
N SER A 1045 -24.19 10.65 -27.26
CA SER A 1045 -24.14 10.91 -28.70
C SER A 1045 -23.56 12.28 -29.07
N ILE A 1046 -23.49 13.24 -28.13
CA ILE A 1046 -22.89 14.56 -28.36
C ILE A 1046 -21.35 14.47 -28.24
N PRO A 1047 -20.58 14.76 -29.31
CA PRO A 1047 -19.12 14.68 -29.28
C PRO A 1047 -18.51 15.86 -28.51
N THR A 1048 -17.58 15.57 -27.60
CA THR A 1048 -16.91 16.59 -26.76
C THR A 1048 -16.17 17.68 -27.55
N LYS A 1049 -15.77 17.40 -28.80
CA LYS A 1049 -15.18 18.40 -29.72
C LYS A 1049 -16.12 19.58 -30.04
N SER A 1050 -17.45 19.39 -29.92
CA SER A 1050 -18.45 20.42 -30.22
C SER A 1050 -18.60 21.44 -29.09
N LEU A 1051 -18.31 21.07 -27.85
CA LEU A 1051 -18.57 21.87 -26.66
C LEU A 1051 -17.38 22.79 -26.36
N ARG A 1052 -17.27 23.90 -27.10
CA ARG A 1052 -16.14 24.83 -27.01
C ARG A 1052 -15.89 25.35 -25.59
N PHE A 1053 -16.94 25.57 -24.78
CA PHE A 1053 -16.79 26.03 -23.39
C PHE A 1053 -16.09 25.01 -22.47
N LEU A 1054 -16.22 23.71 -22.75
CA LEU A 1054 -15.52 22.64 -22.00
C LEU A 1054 -14.02 22.52 -22.37
N LYS A 1055 -13.48 23.42 -23.22
CA LYS A 1055 -12.04 23.51 -23.42
C LYS A 1055 -11.32 24.16 -22.23
N SER A 1056 -11.88 25.20 -21.61
CA SER A 1056 -11.25 25.87 -20.46
C SER A 1056 -11.39 25.05 -19.17
N ALA A 1057 -12.62 24.65 -18.83
CA ALA A 1057 -12.99 23.88 -17.63
C ALA A 1057 -12.43 22.44 -17.54
N GLY A 1058 -11.42 22.11 -18.36
CA GLY A 1058 -10.75 20.83 -18.43
C GLY A 1058 -9.29 20.93 -18.87
N HIS A 1059 -8.64 22.06 -18.60
CA HIS A 1059 -7.19 22.10 -18.37
C HIS A 1059 -6.97 22.10 -16.85
N GLY A 1060 -6.00 21.31 -16.36
CA GLY A 1060 -5.35 21.69 -15.11
C GLY A 1060 -4.66 23.04 -15.32
N THR A 1061 -4.48 23.82 -14.26
CA THR A 1061 -3.75 25.10 -14.33
C THR A 1061 -2.44 24.89 -15.08
N GLN A 1062 -2.28 25.56 -16.24
CA GLN A 1062 -0.97 25.66 -16.86
C GLN A 1062 -0.05 26.30 -15.82
N ARG A 1063 1.20 25.83 -15.72
CA ARG A 1063 2.26 26.68 -15.19
C ARG A 1063 2.24 27.94 -16.06
N GLN A 1064 1.79 29.06 -15.49
CA GLN A 1064 2.34 30.34 -15.90
C GLN A 1064 3.81 30.28 -15.50
N GLU A 1065 4.68 30.86 -16.33
CA GLU A 1065 6.12 30.89 -16.08
C GLU A 1065 6.36 31.75 -14.82
N ILE A 1066 6.58 31.05 -13.72
CA ILE A 1066 7.12 31.61 -12.47
C ILE A 1066 8.59 31.98 -12.80
N PRO A 1067 9.05 33.20 -12.46
CA PRO A 1067 10.44 33.60 -12.71
C PRO A 1067 11.42 32.62 -12.07
N ASP A 1068 12.57 32.38 -12.70
CA ASP A 1068 13.51 31.34 -12.24
C ASP A 1068 14.03 31.58 -10.80
N GLU A 1069 14.06 32.85 -10.34
CA GLU A 1069 14.39 33.22 -8.95
C GLU A 1069 13.37 32.71 -7.91
N GLU A 1070 12.08 32.55 -8.27
CA GLU A 1070 11.06 31.93 -7.41
C GLU A 1070 11.05 30.39 -7.55
N LEU A 1071 11.82 29.81 -8.47
CA LEU A 1071 11.96 28.35 -8.62
C LEU A 1071 13.06 27.79 -7.71
N GLU A 1072 14.20 28.47 -7.55
CA GLU A 1072 15.27 28.02 -6.63
C GLU A 1072 14.78 28.01 -5.16
N ASP A 1073 14.07 29.06 -4.74
CA ASP A 1073 13.39 29.14 -3.43
C ASP A 1073 12.28 28.08 -3.23
N MET A 1074 11.79 27.46 -4.32
CA MET A 1074 10.83 26.35 -4.28
C MET A 1074 11.47 24.96 -4.30
N GLU A 1075 12.71 24.80 -4.76
CA GLU A 1075 13.38 23.48 -4.84
C GLU A 1075 14.06 23.07 -3.52
N GLU A 1076 14.37 24.00 -2.61
CA GLU A 1076 14.84 23.68 -1.24
C GLU A 1076 13.70 23.38 -0.23
N MET A 1077 12.43 23.53 -0.60
CA MET A 1077 11.28 23.18 0.26
C MET A 1077 10.51 21.95 -0.23
N GLU A 1078 10.80 20.79 0.37
CA GLU A 1078 10.07 19.53 0.14
C GLU A 1078 8.54 19.72 0.22
N GLU A 1079 7.78 19.09 -0.70
CA GLU A 1079 6.32 19.24 -0.87
C GLU A 1079 5.48 18.66 0.31
N ILE A 1080 5.58 19.24 1.51
CA ILE A 1080 4.81 18.82 2.70
C ILE A 1080 3.66 19.81 2.99
N ASP A 1081 2.52 19.45 2.40
CA ASP A 1081 1.16 19.66 2.91
C ASP A 1081 0.71 21.09 3.27
N HIS A 1082 0.65 21.95 2.25
CA HIS A 1082 -0.04 23.25 2.33
C HIS A 1082 -1.56 23.13 2.62
N ALA A 1083 -2.19 21.96 2.37
CA ALA A 1083 -3.62 21.77 2.56
C ALA A 1083 -3.98 21.47 4.03
N GLU A 1084 -3.26 20.57 4.69
CA GLU A 1084 -3.41 20.28 6.12
C GLU A 1084 -2.94 21.48 6.97
N ARG A 1085 -1.95 22.25 6.49
CA ARG A 1085 -1.60 23.57 7.08
C ARG A 1085 -2.73 24.59 6.95
N GLU A 1086 -3.48 24.64 5.85
CA GLU A 1086 -4.67 25.51 5.75
C GLU A 1086 -5.81 25.04 6.67
N LEU A 1087 -6.07 23.73 6.77
CA LEU A 1087 -7.06 23.16 7.69
C LEU A 1087 -6.76 23.48 9.15
N ARG A 1088 -5.52 23.23 9.60
CA ARG A 1088 -5.06 23.59 10.95
C ARG A 1088 -5.08 25.11 11.17
N ARG A 1089 -4.69 25.94 10.19
CA ARG A 1089 -4.83 27.41 10.27
C ARG A 1089 -6.30 27.83 10.41
N GLY A 1090 -7.21 27.17 9.70
CA GLY A 1090 -8.66 27.38 9.81
C GLY A 1090 -9.15 27.11 11.23
N GLN A 1091 -8.84 25.93 11.79
CA GLN A 1091 -9.17 25.57 13.17
C GLN A 1091 -8.57 26.55 14.18
N ILE A 1092 -7.29 26.91 14.06
CA ILE A 1092 -6.61 27.86 14.96
C ILE A 1092 -7.24 29.27 14.88
N LEU A 1093 -7.61 29.74 13.69
CA LEU A 1093 -8.33 31.01 13.52
C LEU A 1093 -9.74 30.94 14.12
N TRP A 1094 -10.42 29.79 14.02
CA TRP A 1094 -11.75 29.59 14.57
C TRP A 1094 -11.75 29.48 16.11
N PHE A 1095 -10.80 28.76 16.72
CA PHE A 1095 -10.56 28.78 18.16
C PHE A 1095 -10.23 30.19 18.69
N ARG A 1096 -9.44 30.97 17.94
CA ARG A 1096 -9.19 32.39 18.28
C ARG A 1096 -10.42 33.27 18.06
N GLY A 1097 -11.37 32.86 17.21
CA GLY A 1097 -12.70 33.45 17.08
C GLY A 1097 -13.58 33.14 18.30
N LEU A 1098 -13.72 31.86 18.67
CA LEU A 1098 -14.48 31.41 19.84
C LEU A 1098 -13.98 32.05 21.14
N ASN A 1099 -12.68 32.01 21.42
CA ASN A 1099 -12.10 32.64 22.62
C ASN A 1099 -12.33 34.17 22.65
N ARG A 1100 -12.46 34.80 21.48
CA ARG A 1100 -12.77 36.24 21.34
C ARG A 1100 -14.26 36.54 21.52
N ILE A 1101 -15.15 35.62 21.14
CA ILE A 1101 -16.59 35.68 21.43
C ILE A 1101 -16.82 35.44 22.93
N GLN A 1102 -16.16 34.45 23.53
CA GLN A 1102 -16.24 34.14 24.95
C GLN A 1102 -15.79 35.35 25.80
N THR A 1103 -14.62 35.92 25.53
CA THR A 1103 -14.17 37.14 26.23
C THR A 1103 -15.05 38.37 25.96
N GLN A 1104 -15.77 38.43 24.83
CA GLN A 1104 -16.80 39.47 24.61
C GLN A 1104 -18.08 39.19 25.41
N MET A 1105 -18.50 37.93 25.57
CA MET A 1105 -19.62 37.55 26.45
C MET A 1105 -19.28 37.82 27.92
N ASP A 1106 -18.06 37.55 28.36
CA ASP A 1106 -17.57 37.90 29.69
C ASP A 1106 -17.65 39.43 29.93
N VAL A 1107 -17.20 40.25 28.96
CA VAL A 1107 -17.32 41.72 29.02
C VAL A 1107 -18.78 42.18 29.04
N VAL A 1108 -19.69 41.53 28.29
CA VAL A 1108 -21.13 41.85 28.32
C VAL A 1108 -21.75 41.46 29.66
N SER A 1109 -21.42 40.31 30.24
CA SER A 1109 -21.89 39.92 31.57
C SER A 1109 -21.34 40.82 32.68
N ALA A 1110 -20.09 41.28 32.55
CA ALA A 1110 -19.50 42.28 33.44
C ALA A 1110 -20.28 43.60 33.37
N PHE A 1111 -20.59 44.09 32.16
CA PHE A 1111 -21.41 45.28 31.97
C PHE A 1111 -22.84 45.13 32.52
N GLN A 1112 -23.47 43.97 32.35
CA GLN A 1112 -24.78 43.69 32.94
C GLN A 1112 -24.71 43.69 34.47
N SER A 1113 -23.70 43.03 35.07
CA SER A 1113 -23.49 43.04 36.53
C SER A 1113 -23.20 44.43 37.11
N GLY A 1114 -22.57 45.32 36.32
CA GLY A 1114 -22.34 46.72 36.68
C GLY A 1114 -23.60 47.58 36.77
N SER A 1115 -24.73 47.12 36.23
CA SER A 1115 -25.99 47.89 36.23
C SER A 1115 -26.81 47.77 37.52
N SER A 1116 -26.45 46.85 38.44
CA SER A 1116 -27.24 46.53 39.63
C SER A 1116 -26.50 46.81 40.96
N PHE A 1117 -25.82 47.95 41.08
CA PHE A 1117 -25.09 48.32 42.31
C PHE A 1117 -25.35 49.74 42.82
N GLN A 1118 -26.61 50.10 43.06
CA GLN A 1118 -27.00 51.34 43.76
C GLN A 1118 -27.74 51.11 45.09
N GLU A 1119 -27.56 49.96 45.76
CA GLU A 1119 -28.06 49.81 47.14
C GLU A 1119 -27.27 48.78 47.99
N ARG A 1120 -26.20 49.24 48.66
CA ARG A 1120 -25.66 48.70 49.95
C ARG A 1120 -24.43 49.48 50.44
N GLN A 1121 -24.65 50.67 50.98
CA GLN A 1121 -23.71 51.19 51.98
C GLN A 1121 -23.89 50.44 53.31
N LEU A 1122 -22.77 50.17 54.01
CA LEU A 1122 -22.59 50.01 55.48
C LEU A 1122 -21.77 48.76 55.89
N ARG A 1123 -20.43 48.89 55.91
CA ARG A 1123 -19.62 48.77 57.16
C ARG A 1123 -18.11 49.08 56.97
N ARG A 1124 -17.67 50.12 57.69
CA ARG A 1124 -16.33 50.33 58.31
C ARG A 1124 -15.05 50.42 57.44
N GLN A 1125 -14.56 51.67 57.31
CA GLN A 1125 -13.14 52.09 57.33
C GLN A 1125 -12.49 51.86 58.74
N PRO A 1126 -11.22 52.27 59.04
CA PRO A 1126 -10.09 52.79 58.22
C PRO A 1126 -8.86 51.81 58.26
N SER A 1127 -7.63 52.05 57.79
CA SER A 1127 -6.73 53.24 57.66
C SER A 1127 -5.66 53.02 56.56
N THR A 1128 -5.30 53.95 55.65
CA THR A 1128 -4.36 55.11 55.79
C THR A 1128 -3.05 54.80 56.52
N SER A 1129 -1.84 55.13 56.04
CA SER A 1129 -1.31 55.69 54.77
C SER A 1129 0.23 55.39 54.73
N SER A 1130 1.16 55.84 53.87
CA SER A 1130 1.34 56.94 52.88
C SER A 1130 2.38 56.46 51.80
N GLN A 1131 3.14 57.21 50.95
CA GLN A 1131 3.30 58.65 50.60
C GLN A 1131 4.08 58.83 49.26
N GLN A 1132 3.77 59.89 48.50
CA GLN A 1132 4.61 60.66 47.52
C GLN A 1132 5.38 59.97 46.34
N GLN A 1133 5.83 60.66 45.27
CA GLN A 1133 5.28 61.73 44.39
C GLN A 1133 6.26 62.04 43.23
N HIS A 1134 5.75 62.65 42.15
CA HIS A 1134 6.40 63.49 41.11
C HIS A 1134 6.69 62.88 39.72
N ASP A 1135 6.49 63.59 38.58
CA ASP A 1135 5.40 64.54 38.22
C ASP A 1135 5.34 64.85 36.70
N VAL A 1136 4.11 64.99 36.18
CA VAL A 1136 3.60 65.95 35.16
C VAL A 1136 4.42 66.37 33.91
N THR A 1137 3.86 66.15 32.71
CA THR A 1137 3.62 67.20 31.67
C THR A 1137 2.63 66.71 30.59
N ASN A 1138 2.00 67.62 29.82
CA ASN A 1138 0.68 67.35 29.21
C ASN A 1138 0.35 68.22 27.96
N VAL A 1139 -0.36 67.65 26.96
CA VAL A 1139 -1.36 68.33 26.05
C VAL A 1139 -0.79 69.38 25.04
N SER A 1140 -1.32 69.72 23.83
CA SER A 1140 -2.59 69.48 23.08
C SER A 1140 -2.40 69.52 21.53
N SER A 1141 -3.39 68.98 20.80
CA SER A 1141 -3.73 69.23 19.36
C SER A 1141 -4.48 70.59 19.17
N PRO A 1142 -5.29 70.92 18.11
CA PRO A 1142 -5.59 70.26 16.81
C PRO A 1142 -5.74 71.18 15.54
N THR A 1143 -5.93 70.56 14.35
CA THR A 1143 -6.67 71.07 13.12
C THR A 1143 -6.27 72.43 12.47
N HIS A 1144 -6.52 72.73 11.18
CA HIS A 1144 -7.54 72.29 10.20
C HIS A 1144 -7.04 72.41 8.72
N VAL A 1145 -7.87 72.05 7.73
CA VAL A 1145 -7.54 71.96 6.27
C VAL A 1145 -8.06 73.16 5.45
N ALA A 1146 -7.32 73.63 4.41
CA ALA A 1146 -7.81 73.89 3.03
C ALA A 1146 -6.85 74.68 2.06
N PHE A 1147 -7.16 74.58 0.76
CA PHE A 1147 -6.76 75.43 -0.40
C PHE A 1147 -5.37 75.30 -1.06
N SER A 1148 -5.25 75.90 -2.27
CA SER A 1148 -4.44 75.41 -3.40
C SER A 1148 -3.86 76.51 -4.32
N THR A 1149 -3.19 76.06 -5.39
CA THR A 1149 -3.04 76.67 -6.75
C THR A 1149 -1.89 77.64 -7.08
N THR A 1150 -1.37 77.45 -8.31
CA THR A 1150 -0.65 78.38 -9.23
C THR A 1150 0.77 78.90 -8.93
N ALA A 1151 1.77 78.10 -9.36
CA ALA A 1151 2.76 78.36 -10.43
C ALA A 1151 3.47 79.74 -10.62
N THR A 1152 4.80 79.70 -10.82
CA THR A 1152 5.52 80.27 -12.02
C THR A 1152 6.97 79.72 -12.16
N ASP A 1153 7.30 79.28 -13.38
CA ASP A 1153 8.54 79.42 -14.17
C ASP A 1153 9.99 79.16 -13.67
N ALA A 1154 10.65 78.25 -14.42
CA ALA A 1154 12.03 78.31 -14.95
C ALA A 1154 13.25 78.05 -13.99
N ASN A 1155 14.44 77.62 -14.45
CA ASN A 1155 14.98 77.55 -15.83
C ASN A 1155 16.14 76.53 -15.99
N THR A 1156 16.38 75.96 -17.19
CA THR A 1156 17.64 75.30 -17.68
C THR A 1156 18.22 74.09 -16.86
N ALA A 1157 19.17 73.22 -17.30
CA ALA A 1157 19.72 72.66 -18.56
C ALA A 1157 20.89 71.68 -18.18
N SER A 1158 21.48 70.75 -18.95
CA SER A 1158 21.17 70.01 -20.21
C SER A 1158 22.29 68.97 -20.50
N SER A 1159 21.97 67.78 -21.06
CA SER A 1159 22.90 66.79 -21.71
C SER A 1159 24.02 66.15 -20.81
N THR A 1160 24.61 64.96 -21.08
CA THR A 1160 24.78 64.19 -22.35
C THR A 1160 25.06 62.68 -22.13
N VAL A 1161 24.76 61.88 -23.15
CA VAL A 1161 25.22 60.52 -23.55
C VAL A 1161 26.46 59.89 -22.86
N GLY A 1162 26.38 58.57 -22.61
CA GLY A 1162 27.49 57.62 -22.49
C GLY A 1162 27.05 56.19 -22.88
N CYS A 1163 27.94 55.36 -23.42
CA CYS A 1163 27.68 53.97 -23.87
C CYS A 1163 28.83 53.03 -23.44
N GLU A 1164 28.74 51.75 -23.83
CA GLU A 1164 29.76 50.67 -23.65
C GLU A 1164 29.85 50.05 -22.23
N CYS A 1165 30.19 48.76 -22.04
CA CYS A 1165 30.04 47.54 -22.87
C CYS A 1165 30.36 46.26 -22.04
N VAL A 1166 29.78 45.11 -22.41
CA VAL A 1166 30.29 43.72 -22.25
C VAL A 1166 30.59 43.18 -20.82
N PHE A 1167 29.82 42.15 -20.43
CA PHE A 1167 30.15 40.83 -19.79
C PHE A 1167 31.46 40.62 -18.97
N PRO A 1168 31.49 39.69 -17.98
CA PRO A 1168 30.57 38.55 -17.75
C PRO A 1168 29.24 38.89 -17.07
#